data_AF-A0A2V8XRC9-F1
#
_entry.id   AF-A0A2V8XRC9-F1
#
_cell.length_a   1.000
_cell.length_b   1.000
_cell.length_c   1.000
_cell.angle_alpha   90.00
_cell.angle_beta   90.00
_cell.angle_gamma   90.00
#
_symmetry.space_group_name_H-M   'P 1'
#
loop_
_entity.id
_entity.type
_entity.pdbx_description
1 polymer ?
#
loop_
_entity_poly.entity_id
_entity_poly.type
_entity_poly.pdbx_seq_one_letter_code
_entity_poly.pdbx_strand_id
1 'polypeptide(L)'
;MNLSFYRRLPPTLIRVLFLVLVTSSVNGALLGARTTPDSQGLRVTVDAATGDYAIGQLGTASDVLKSTIAAKVDGHWLHARDYPKHTITESTVHGNLGIAHEWRVRHSESAGAPDLFYSLSSYANLPFCEIQVQVLNNSSQTIHIEAIRLIEGEEGHILELGGPSASDRVLSDSFSEDRPALKIHDLGDTPGTMHRGVGSQLVYNRQSHLSFFAGALTSDRFLSVFRLYVGGSSGTPKIQAFEVDSTGTTELTKENSLKQSPPEDQIELSLPLEPATVLSSERIFFGVSSDYHTQLEAYGSLIRTLHHARVSSSTPMGWWSWTAHYFGLNEGTALTNAHWLAQHLAPFGYDYFHIDEGYQYARGEYTTPDATHFPNGMAALEKKILGKGLIPGIWTAPFEVADRSWVYQNHRDWLVRNAKGEPIRLGRLDGKDQLFVIDATNPGAQEYLRQTYSTLANEWNIRYIKLDFMEDTAVEAFYYRPNTSALEAQRIGLQIIRQAVGENVLLDKDGSPMLNPVGIVDAGRISLDTGHTFVATKDAASGVAARYYMHRNFFVDDPDAFNVSTQIVIDQPWHGGKVPLSLDEAKASIALSAVSGGMYEIGDDLPALGADQERLALVQNQDLIEMVKLGRASTPLDLMSYSPEDGQPSMFLLREDRRQNILSIFNWTDKPRSHSIEFSSLGLSTLDKYRASDVFSCQEATTVHTDSFVVDLPPRSARVLKIINIGLQARPPTIKVEHVQDAKTGAALTFRAQQASPDDSVVSYRWTFGDGVTLQGPEVSHAYTRPGKYKLTVTAIGLGGLSTEDSFQISVTGSLSTRFSPTERRRYVPAN
;
A
#
# COMPACT_ATOMS: atom_id res chain seq x y z
N MET A 1 -6.46 -43.41 31.07
CA MET A 1 -6.45 -44.80 31.56
C MET A 1 -6.15 -45.72 30.36
N ASN A 2 -5.00 -46.42 30.39
CA ASN A 2 -4.45 -47.49 29.52
C ASN A 2 -4.29 -47.23 27.98
N LEU A 3 -3.10 -47.18 27.35
CA LEU A 3 -1.93 -48.09 27.16
C LEU A 3 -2.10 -49.28 26.17
N SER A 4 -1.41 -49.12 25.03
CA SER A 4 -0.61 -50.06 24.19
C SER A 4 -1.17 -51.39 23.64
N PHE A 5 -0.94 -51.68 22.33
CA PHE A 5 0.15 -52.57 21.87
C PHE A 5 0.25 -52.72 20.33
N TYR A 6 1.50 -52.83 19.87
CA TYR A 6 2.02 -53.09 18.52
C TYR A 6 2.40 -54.58 18.34
N ARG A 7 2.38 -55.14 17.11
CA ARG A 7 3.23 -56.28 16.59
C ARG A 7 3.10 -56.32 15.03
N ARG A 8 4.09 -55.90 14.22
CA ARG A 8 5.29 -56.59 13.60
C ARG A 8 4.96 -57.78 12.66
N LEU A 9 5.02 -57.64 11.30
CA LEU A 9 6.12 -57.89 10.29
C LEU A 9 6.22 -59.37 9.78
N PRO A 10 6.85 -59.80 8.63
CA PRO A 10 7.57 -59.18 7.46
C PRO A 10 7.28 -59.89 6.06
N PRO A 11 8.18 -60.02 5.02
CA PRO A 11 8.90 -59.06 4.15
C PRO A 11 8.79 -59.29 2.59
N THR A 12 9.26 -58.28 1.82
CA THR A 12 9.88 -58.28 0.46
C THR A 12 9.11 -58.71 -0.80
N LEU A 13 8.91 -57.77 -1.74
CA LEU A 13 9.48 -57.84 -3.10
C LEU A 13 9.53 -56.46 -3.80
N ILE A 14 10.61 -56.24 -4.53
CA ILE A 14 11.07 -55.02 -5.22
C ILE A 14 10.25 -54.72 -6.48
N ARG A 15 9.88 -53.45 -6.73
CA ARG A 15 9.80 -52.84 -8.08
C ARG A 15 9.67 -51.30 -8.01
N VAL A 16 10.72 -50.66 -8.53
CA VAL A 16 10.87 -49.33 -9.14
C VAL A 16 9.59 -48.47 -9.21
N LEU A 17 9.58 -47.35 -8.48
CA LEU A 17 8.65 -46.24 -8.71
C LEU A 17 9.44 -44.98 -9.06
N PHE A 18 9.11 -44.40 -10.21
CA PHE A 18 9.56 -43.08 -10.67
C PHE A 18 9.17 -42.02 -9.63
N LEU A 19 10.18 -41.40 -9.01
CA LEU A 19 10.02 -40.19 -8.21
C LEU A 19 10.00 -39.02 -9.21
N VAL A 20 8.82 -38.48 -9.51
CA VAL A 20 8.70 -37.16 -10.14
C VAL A 20 9.06 -36.12 -9.08
N LEU A 21 10.33 -35.75 -9.05
CA LEU A 21 10.80 -34.51 -8.45
C LEU A 21 10.10 -33.35 -9.17
N VAL A 22 9.06 -32.79 -8.56
CA VAL A 22 8.63 -31.41 -8.87
C VAL A 22 9.64 -30.50 -8.16
N THR A 23 10.80 -30.31 -8.78
CA THR A 23 11.65 -29.16 -8.49
C THR A 23 10.96 -27.94 -9.07
N SER A 24 10.22 -27.20 -8.23
CA SER A 24 9.87 -25.82 -8.54
C SER A 24 11.14 -24.99 -8.42
N SER A 25 11.94 -24.98 -9.50
CA SER A 25 13.00 -24.00 -9.70
C SER A 25 12.35 -22.63 -9.94
N VAL A 26 12.03 -21.92 -8.87
CA VAL A 26 11.79 -20.47 -8.91
C VAL A 26 13.17 -19.80 -8.99
N ASN A 27 13.81 -19.93 -10.15
CA ASN A 27 15.02 -19.18 -10.46
C ASN A 27 14.60 -17.81 -11.01
N GLY A 28 14.92 -16.75 -10.25
CA GLY A 28 15.36 -15.44 -10.74
C GLY A 28 14.73 -14.88 -12.02
N ALA A 29 13.42 -14.71 -12.06
CA ALA A 29 12.74 -13.97 -13.12
C ALA A 29 11.71 -13.01 -12.51
N LEU A 30 12.18 -11.98 -11.81
CA LEU A 30 11.35 -10.86 -11.32
C LEU A 30 12.01 -9.47 -11.48
N LEU A 31 13.15 -9.38 -12.18
CA LEU A 31 13.72 -8.10 -12.61
C LEU A 31 13.56 -8.00 -14.14
N GLY A 32 12.52 -7.29 -14.57
CA GLY A 32 12.37 -6.86 -15.96
C GLY A 32 13.56 -5.95 -16.33
N ALA A 33 14.17 -6.23 -17.47
CA ALA A 33 15.51 -5.75 -17.81
C ALA A 33 15.60 -4.22 -17.99
N ARG A 34 16.39 -3.58 -17.12
CA ARG A 34 17.38 -2.53 -17.44
C ARG A 34 18.50 -2.60 -16.40
N THR A 35 19.68 -3.11 -16.79
CA THR A 35 20.88 -3.07 -15.95
C THR A 35 22.05 -2.57 -16.77
N THR A 36 22.62 -1.42 -16.39
CA THR A 36 24.06 -1.21 -16.48
C THR A 36 24.72 -1.93 -15.29
N PRO A 37 25.90 -2.54 -15.46
CA PRO A 37 26.56 -3.29 -14.40
C PRO A 37 27.37 -2.34 -13.50
N ASP A 38 26.71 -1.65 -12.58
CA ASP A 38 27.35 -1.36 -11.30
C ASP A 38 27.24 -2.65 -10.48
N SER A 39 28.38 -3.12 -9.95
CA SER A 39 28.49 -4.41 -9.27
C SER A 39 27.37 -4.59 -8.25
N GLN A 40 26.50 -5.59 -8.44
CA GLN A 40 25.39 -5.83 -7.53
C GLN A 40 25.94 -6.21 -6.14
N GLY A 41 25.47 -5.52 -5.11
CA GLY A 41 25.86 -5.72 -3.71
C GLY A 41 26.27 -4.43 -3.00
N LEU A 42 26.16 -4.43 -1.67
CA LEU A 42 26.69 -3.37 -0.81
C LEU A 42 27.98 -3.82 -0.16
N ARG A 43 28.92 -2.89 0.00
CA ARG A 43 30.06 -3.10 0.88
C ARG A 43 29.59 -2.94 2.32
N VAL A 44 29.83 -3.97 3.12
CA VAL A 44 29.55 -3.98 4.55
C VAL A 44 30.86 -4.20 5.29
N THR A 45 31.12 -3.38 6.32
CA THR A 45 32.27 -3.55 7.21
C THR A 45 31.81 -3.45 8.67
N VAL A 46 32.53 -4.14 9.56
CA VAL A 46 32.38 -4.03 11.00
C VAL A 46 33.75 -3.71 11.59
N ASP A 47 33.84 -2.64 12.37
CA ASP A 47 35.07 -2.24 13.05
C ASP A 47 35.37 -3.22 14.20
N ALA A 48 36.52 -3.88 14.14
CA ALA A 48 36.91 -4.88 15.14
C ALA A 48 37.23 -4.28 16.53
N ALA A 49 37.48 -2.98 16.63
CA ALA A 49 37.80 -2.28 17.87
C ALA A 49 36.58 -1.66 18.55
N THR A 50 35.54 -1.27 17.80
CA THR A 50 34.33 -0.66 18.38
C THR A 50 33.07 -1.50 18.22
N GLY A 51 33.03 -2.40 17.23
CA GLY A 51 31.80 -3.07 16.83
C GLY A 51 30.83 -2.17 16.05
N ASP A 52 31.25 -0.99 15.62
CA ASP A 52 30.45 -0.14 14.73
C ASP A 52 30.41 -0.75 13.31
N TYR A 53 29.31 -0.56 12.59
CA TYR A 53 29.16 -1.02 11.22
C TYR A 53 29.17 0.13 10.22
N ALA A 54 29.57 -0.17 8.99
CA ALA A 54 29.51 0.78 7.89
C ALA A 54 29.01 0.13 6.60
N ILE A 55 28.28 0.93 5.81
CA ILE A 55 27.69 0.56 4.53
C ILE A 55 28.26 1.48 3.45
N GLY A 56 28.70 0.93 2.33
CA GLY A 56 29.16 1.69 1.17
C GLY A 56 28.82 1.00 -0.15
N GLN A 57 29.15 1.65 -1.26
CA GLN A 57 29.04 1.01 -2.56
C GLN A 57 30.12 -0.07 -2.71
N LEU A 58 29.75 -1.20 -3.33
CA LEU A 58 30.72 -2.22 -3.68
C LEU A 58 31.76 -1.65 -4.67
N GLY A 59 33.03 -1.96 -4.45
CA GLY A 59 34.14 -1.47 -5.28
C GLY A 59 34.64 -0.06 -4.97
N THR A 60 34.02 0.68 -4.04
CA THR A 60 34.52 1.98 -3.59
C THR A 60 35.17 1.89 -2.20
N ALA A 61 36.04 2.86 -1.87
CA ALA A 61 36.68 2.95 -0.56
C ALA A 61 35.84 3.75 0.46
N SER A 62 34.90 4.58 0.00
CA SER A 62 34.11 5.47 0.85
C SER A 62 32.92 4.77 1.49
N ASP A 63 32.73 5.00 2.78
CA ASP A 63 31.49 4.64 3.47
C ASP A 63 30.41 5.67 3.16
N VAL A 64 29.19 5.21 2.89
CA VAL A 64 28.01 6.06 2.79
C VAL A 64 27.39 6.23 4.17
N LEU A 65 27.22 5.15 4.92
CA LEU A 65 26.72 5.15 6.30
C LEU A 65 27.78 4.59 7.24
N LYS A 66 27.98 5.23 8.40
CA LYS A 66 28.66 4.64 9.57
C LYS A 66 27.75 4.77 10.77
N SER A 67 27.61 3.70 11.55
CA SER A 67 26.66 3.71 12.65
C SER A 67 26.96 2.68 13.74
N THR A 68 26.30 2.86 14.87
CA THR A 68 26.23 1.92 15.99
C THR A 68 24.78 1.69 16.38
N ILE A 69 24.54 0.95 17.48
CA ILE A 69 23.21 0.60 17.98
C ILE A 69 23.03 1.07 19.44
N ALA A 70 21.79 1.20 19.88
CA ALA A 70 21.46 1.46 21.28
C ALA A 70 20.11 0.83 21.64
N ALA A 71 19.77 0.81 22.92
CA ALA A 71 18.43 0.47 23.38
C ALA A 71 18.02 1.34 24.57
N LYS A 72 16.75 1.73 24.61
CA LYS A 72 16.17 2.43 25.76
C LYS A 72 15.53 1.40 26.69
N VAL A 73 16.10 1.30 27.89
CA VAL A 73 15.77 0.31 28.90
C VAL A 73 15.52 0.99 30.23
N ASP A 74 14.36 0.73 30.84
CA ASP A 74 13.92 1.34 32.09
C ASP A 74 14.11 2.87 32.09
N GLY A 75 13.77 3.50 30.96
CA GLY A 75 13.88 4.95 30.75
C GLY A 75 15.27 5.48 30.39
N HIS A 76 16.31 4.65 30.29
CA HIS A 76 17.69 5.06 30.03
C HIS A 76 18.21 4.51 28.70
N TRP A 77 18.90 5.32 27.91
CA TRP A 77 19.61 4.85 26.73
C TRP A 77 20.90 4.12 27.11
N LEU A 78 21.04 2.91 26.60
CA LEU A 78 22.24 2.09 26.68
C LEU A 78 22.88 2.05 25.30
N HIS A 79 24.01 2.74 25.12
CA HIS A 79 24.70 2.82 23.84
C HIS A 79 25.70 1.66 23.72
N ALA A 80 25.77 1.02 22.55
CA ALA A 80 26.69 -0.10 22.33
C ALA A 80 28.18 0.27 22.53
N ARG A 81 28.54 1.54 22.27
CA ARG A 81 29.87 2.10 22.48
C ARG A 81 30.30 2.17 23.94
N ASP A 82 29.36 2.14 24.87
CA ASP A 82 29.64 2.18 26.31
C ASP A 82 29.97 0.79 26.88
N TYR A 83 29.77 -0.29 26.10
CA TYR A 83 30.05 -1.65 26.56
C TYR A 83 31.55 -1.95 26.47
N PRO A 84 32.13 -2.56 27.52
CA PRO A 84 33.58 -2.80 27.58
C PRO A 84 34.06 -3.91 26.64
N LYS A 85 33.13 -4.73 26.11
CA LYS A 85 33.45 -5.88 25.28
C LYS A 85 32.44 -6.09 24.18
N HIS A 86 32.96 -6.32 22.99
CA HIS A 86 32.21 -6.79 21.83
C HIS A 86 32.85 -8.03 21.20
N THR A 87 32.02 -8.89 20.62
CA THR A 87 32.46 -10.07 19.86
C THR A 87 31.77 -10.10 18.51
N ILE A 88 32.54 -10.35 17.45
CA ILE A 88 32.06 -10.41 16.07
C ILE A 88 32.13 -11.86 15.60
N THR A 89 31.02 -12.37 15.05
CA THR A 89 30.96 -13.67 14.39
C THR A 89 30.46 -13.47 12.97
N GLU A 90 31.17 -14.06 12.01
CA GLU A 90 30.76 -14.06 10.60
C GLU A 90 30.27 -15.45 10.22
N SER A 91 29.19 -15.50 9.45
CA SER A 91 28.65 -16.76 8.96
C SER A 91 27.93 -16.59 7.63
N THR A 92 27.67 -17.70 6.96
CA THR A 92 26.76 -17.74 5.81
C THR A 92 25.43 -18.28 6.30
N VAL A 93 24.35 -17.52 6.06
CA VAL A 93 23.00 -17.88 6.46
C VAL A 93 22.11 -18.11 5.24
N HIS A 94 21.17 -19.04 5.37
CA HIS A 94 20.17 -19.33 4.35
C HIS A 94 18.82 -18.81 4.84
N GLY A 95 18.31 -17.77 4.19
CA GLY A 95 17.04 -17.14 4.53
C GLY A 95 16.05 -17.14 3.37
N ASN A 96 14.89 -16.53 3.60
CA ASN A 96 13.83 -16.39 2.59
C ASN A 96 14.27 -15.53 1.39
N LEU A 97 15.29 -14.69 1.57
CA LEU A 97 15.86 -13.82 0.53
C LEU A 97 17.08 -14.44 -0.17
N GLY A 98 17.38 -15.71 0.14
CA GLY A 98 18.50 -16.45 -0.41
C GLY A 98 19.67 -16.57 0.57
N ILE A 99 20.87 -16.75 0.01
CA ILE A 99 22.10 -16.91 0.78
C ILE A 99 22.65 -15.52 1.13
N ALA A 100 22.80 -15.24 2.41
CA ALA A 100 23.40 -14.01 2.90
C ALA A 100 24.73 -14.29 3.60
N HIS A 101 25.65 -13.33 3.50
CA HIS A 101 26.77 -13.24 4.44
C HIS A 101 26.31 -12.40 5.63
N GLU A 102 26.38 -12.96 6.83
CA GLU A 102 25.90 -12.33 8.06
C GLU A 102 27.06 -12.00 9.00
N TRP A 103 27.09 -10.76 9.49
CA TRP A 103 27.86 -10.35 10.64
C TRP A 103 26.94 -10.28 11.86
N ARG A 104 27.29 -11.01 12.92
CA ARG A 104 26.62 -10.93 14.21
C ARG A 104 27.57 -10.34 15.25
N VAL A 105 27.17 -9.22 15.84
CA VAL A 105 27.97 -8.52 16.85
C VAL A 105 27.21 -8.51 18.16
N ARG A 106 27.91 -8.81 19.26
CA ARG A 106 27.37 -8.80 20.64
C ARG A 106 28.17 -7.83 21.47
N HIS A 107 27.51 -6.89 22.13
CA HIS A 107 28.03 -5.98 23.14
C HIS A 107 27.58 -6.48 24.53
N SER A 108 28.53 -6.67 25.46
CA SER A 108 28.28 -7.39 26.72
C SER A 108 29.20 -6.95 27.87
N GLU A 109 29.06 -7.60 29.03
CA GLU A 109 29.87 -7.40 30.25
C GLU A 109 29.74 -6.00 30.90
N SER A 110 28.68 -5.26 30.56
CA SER A 110 28.29 -4.06 31.30
C SER A 110 27.48 -4.47 32.55
N ALA A 111 27.94 -4.04 33.73
CA ALA A 111 27.40 -4.54 35.00
C ALA A 111 25.93 -4.13 35.20
N GLY A 112 25.04 -5.12 35.25
CA GLY A 112 23.61 -4.91 35.46
C GLY A 112 22.84 -4.46 34.21
N ALA A 113 23.50 -4.33 33.07
CA ALA A 113 22.87 -3.97 31.80
C ALA A 113 22.64 -5.22 30.92
N PRO A 114 21.54 -5.29 30.15
CA PRO A 114 21.31 -6.34 29.18
C PRO A 114 22.40 -6.37 28.11
N ASP A 115 22.54 -7.49 27.40
CA ASP A 115 23.42 -7.52 26.23
C ASP A 115 22.69 -6.96 25.00
N LEU A 116 23.43 -6.22 24.16
CA LEU A 116 22.94 -5.74 22.87
C LEU A 116 23.55 -6.55 21.72
N PHE A 117 22.75 -6.88 20.72
CA PHE A 117 23.17 -7.59 19.53
C PHE A 117 22.72 -6.86 18.29
N TYR A 118 23.50 -6.94 17.21
CA TYR A 118 22.94 -6.77 15.88
C TYR A 118 23.40 -7.88 14.94
N SER A 119 22.50 -8.23 14.02
CA SER A 119 22.78 -9.04 12.84
C SER A 119 22.67 -8.14 11.62
N LEU A 120 23.70 -8.15 10.78
CA LEU A 120 23.74 -7.44 9.50
C LEU A 120 23.94 -8.47 8.39
N SER A 121 23.02 -8.55 7.43
CA SER A 121 23.04 -9.55 6.36
C SER A 121 23.15 -8.88 4.99
N SER A 122 24.17 -9.25 4.22
CA SER A 122 24.35 -8.79 2.83
C SER A 122 24.19 -9.94 1.84
N TYR A 123 23.74 -9.60 0.63
CA TYR A 123 23.39 -10.58 -0.39
C TYR A 123 24.20 -10.31 -1.66
N ALA A 124 24.87 -11.34 -2.18
CA ALA A 124 25.82 -11.18 -3.29
C ALA A 124 25.21 -10.64 -4.59
N ASN A 125 23.90 -10.80 -4.79
CA ASN A 125 23.19 -10.39 -6.01
C ASN A 125 22.01 -9.46 -5.74
N LEU A 126 21.91 -8.88 -4.53
CA LEU A 126 20.87 -7.91 -4.22
C LEU A 126 21.51 -6.56 -3.86
N PRO A 127 20.94 -5.44 -4.31
CA PRO A 127 21.53 -4.11 -4.12
C PRO A 127 21.31 -3.56 -2.69
N PHE A 128 21.12 -4.45 -1.71
CA PHE A 128 20.73 -4.09 -0.36
C PHE A 128 21.32 -5.03 0.69
N CYS A 129 21.28 -4.56 1.94
CA CYS A 129 21.52 -5.36 3.12
C CYS A 129 20.42 -5.09 4.15
N GLU A 130 20.37 -5.89 5.21
CA GLU A 130 19.40 -5.72 6.28
C GLU A 130 20.03 -5.82 7.65
N ILE A 131 19.50 -5.06 8.60
CA ILE A 131 19.91 -5.08 10.00
C ILE A 131 18.72 -5.44 10.90
N GLN A 132 19.01 -6.17 11.98
CA GLN A 132 18.11 -6.34 13.12
C GLN A 132 18.91 -6.24 14.42
N VAL A 133 18.37 -5.52 15.40
CA VAL A 133 18.95 -5.36 16.73
C VAL A 133 18.18 -6.22 17.74
N GLN A 134 18.87 -6.81 18.70
CA GLN A 134 18.26 -7.60 19.76
C GLN A 134 18.77 -7.18 21.13
N VAL A 135 17.90 -7.17 22.13
CA VAL A 135 18.23 -6.95 23.53
C VAL A 135 18.02 -8.28 24.27
N LEU A 136 19.06 -8.79 24.93
CA LEU A 136 18.99 -9.98 25.77
C LEU A 136 19.06 -9.56 27.23
N ASN A 137 18.01 -9.86 28.00
CA ASN A 137 18.05 -9.65 29.44
C ASN A 137 18.92 -10.73 30.11
N ASN A 138 20.16 -10.38 30.43
CA ASN A 138 21.11 -11.22 31.16
C ASN A 138 20.99 -11.05 32.70
N SER A 139 20.10 -10.14 33.16
CA SER A 139 19.91 -9.81 34.56
C SER A 139 18.97 -10.81 35.25
N SER A 140 18.83 -10.67 36.56
CA SER A 140 17.91 -11.49 37.37
C SER A 140 16.51 -10.88 37.52
N GLN A 141 16.29 -9.68 36.99
CA GLN A 141 15.04 -8.93 37.12
C GLN A 141 14.41 -8.71 35.75
N THR A 142 13.09 -8.59 35.69
CA THR A 142 12.40 -8.10 34.49
C THR A 142 12.82 -6.65 34.25
N ILE A 143 13.20 -6.34 33.02
CA ILE A 143 13.51 -4.97 32.56
C ILE A 143 12.45 -4.54 31.57
N HIS A 144 12.30 -3.24 31.33
CA HIS A 144 11.34 -2.70 30.38
C HIS A 144 12.03 -2.06 29.17
N ILE A 145 11.56 -2.37 27.97
CA ILE A 145 12.09 -1.85 26.71
C ILE A 145 11.10 -0.83 26.14
N GLU A 146 11.56 0.41 25.96
CA GLU A 146 10.77 1.46 25.33
C GLU A 146 11.13 1.67 23.85
N ALA A 147 12.39 1.48 23.49
CA ALA A 147 12.87 1.62 22.12
C ALA A 147 14.14 0.81 21.86
N ILE A 148 14.36 0.39 20.62
CA ILE A 148 15.59 -0.23 20.14
C ILE A 148 16.10 0.56 18.93
N ARG A 149 17.32 1.09 19.02
CA ARG A 149 17.94 1.93 18.00
C ARG A 149 18.85 1.12 17.10
N LEU A 150 18.58 1.20 15.80
CA LEU A 150 19.30 0.48 14.76
C LEU A 150 20.37 1.35 14.09
N ILE A 151 20.11 2.65 13.96
CA ILE A 151 21.07 3.63 13.46
C ILE A 151 21.27 4.66 14.55
N GLU A 152 22.52 4.85 14.95
CA GLU A 152 23.01 5.95 15.78
C GLU A 152 24.21 6.59 15.09
N GLY A 153 23.96 7.62 14.28
CA GLY A 153 25.00 8.42 13.63
C GLY A 153 25.19 9.77 14.32
N GLU A 154 26.45 10.15 14.59
CA GLU A 154 26.84 11.43 15.20
C GLU A 154 27.83 12.21 14.31
N GLU A 155 27.94 13.53 14.54
CA GLU A 155 28.59 14.50 13.65
C GLU A 155 29.99 14.06 13.17
N GLY A 156 30.21 14.12 11.86
CA GLY A 156 31.52 13.94 11.23
C GLY A 156 31.57 12.94 10.08
N HIS A 157 30.77 11.86 10.10
CA HIS A 157 30.66 10.85 9.03
C HIS A 157 29.37 10.01 9.15
N ILE A 158 28.19 10.61 8.93
CA ILE A 158 26.90 9.90 9.08
C ILE A 158 26.37 9.40 7.75
N LEU A 159 26.14 10.32 6.81
CA LEU A 159 25.62 10.03 5.47
C LEU A 159 26.43 10.84 4.45
N GLU A 160 27.25 10.17 3.65
CA GLU A 160 28.15 10.78 2.67
C GLU A 160 27.79 10.30 1.25
N LEU A 161 27.13 11.17 0.48
CA LEU A 161 26.65 10.84 -0.86
C LEU A 161 27.59 11.29 -1.99
N GLY A 162 28.83 11.67 -1.68
CA GLY A 162 29.85 12.02 -2.68
C GLY A 162 29.64 13.35 -3.42
N GLY A 163 28.68 14.16 -2.99
CA GLY A 163 28.43 15.52 -3.48
C GLY A 163 28.27 16.51 -2.32
N PRO A 164 28.13 17.82 -2.58
CA PRO A 164 27.86 18.79 -1.52
C PRO A 164 26.48 18.54 -0.93
N SER A 165 26.38 18.59 0.40
CA SER A 165 25.14 18.37 1.16
C SER A 165 24.02 19.37 0.82
N ALA A 166 24.36 20.55 0.30
CA ALA A 166 23.37 21.51 -0.24
C ALA A 166 22.58 20.95 -1.44
N SER A 167 23.11 19.91 -2.10
CA SER A 167 22.45 19.20 -3.20
C SER A 167 21.63 18.00 -2.73
N ASP A 168 21.66 17.66 -1.44
CA ASP A 168 20.86 16.58 -0.87
C ASP A 168 19.39 16.98 -0.81
N ARG A 169 18.53 16.05 -1.24
CA ARG A 169 17.08 16.12 -1.12
C ARG A 169 16.60 14.93 -0.33
N VAL A 170 15.70 15.17 0.60
CA VAL A 170 15.19 14.19 1.55
C VAL A 170 13.71 13.93 1.25
N LEU A 171 13.36 12.66 1.12
CA LEU A 171 11.99 12.18 1.13
C LEU A 171 11.82 11.38 2.43
N SER A 172 10.97 11.89 3.31
CA SER A 172 10.60 11.24 4.57
C SER A 172 9.16 10.76 4.44
N ASP A 173 8.95 9.46 4.55
CA ASP A 173 7.60 8.91 4.55
C ASP A 173 6.89 9.29 5.87
N SER A 174 5.57 9.40 5.84
CA SER A 174 4.78 9.85 6.98
C SER A 174 4.15 8.69 7.76
N PHE A 175 3.68 8.97 8.98
CA PHE A 175 3.06 7.93 9.82
C PHE A 175 1.82 7.36 9.14
N SER A 176 0.99 8.23 8.59
CA SER A 176 -0.12 7.88 7.70
C SER A 176 -0.15 8.82 6.51
N GLU A 177 -1.13 8.67 5.64
CA GLU A 177 -1.39 9.53 4.49
C GLU A 177 -1.45 11.01 4.90
N ASP A 178 -2.05 11.30 6.06
CA ASP A 178 -2.40 12.64 6.52
C ASP A 178 -1.47 13.26 7.56
N ARG A 179 -0.61 12.44 8.18
CA ARG A 179 0.02 12.80 9.46
C ARG A 179 1.51 12.45 9.53
N PRO A 180 2.38 13.47 9.65
CA PRO A 180 2.21 14.76 8.98
C PRO A 180 2.09 14.56 7.47
N ALA A 181 1.53 15.52 6.74
CA ALA A 181 1.53 15.47 5.27
C ALA A 181 2.93 15.19 4.71
N LEU A 182 3.02 14.23 3.78
CA LEU A 182 4.27 13.83 3.15
C LEU A 182 4.92 15.02 2.43
N LYS A 183 6.23 15.10 2.58
CA LYS A 183 6.99 16.30 2.28
C LYS A 183 8.37 15.95 1.75
N ILE A 184 8.69 16.44 0.55
CA ILE A 184 9.99 16.28 -0.10
C ILE A 184 10.70 17.64 -0.08
N HIS A 185 11.91 17.68 0.46
CA HIS A 185 12.61 18.94 0.73
C HIS A 185 14.10 18.85 0.45
N ASP A 186 14.71 19.98 0.06
CA ASP A 186 16.16 20.08 0.05
C ASP A 186 16.66 20.12 1.50
N LEU A 187 17.81 19.50 1.78
CA LEU A 187 18.35 19.38 3.14
C LEU A 187 18.51 20.75 3.82
N GLY A 188 18.79 21.81 3.04
CA GLY A 188 18.95 23.17 3.54
C GLY A 188 17.67 23.97 3.76
N ASP A 189 16.50 23.43 3.42
CA ASP A 189 15.20 24.15 3.48
C ASP A 189 14.75 24.45 4.91
N THR A 190 15.40 23.90 5.93
CA THR A 190 15.07 24.14 7.32
C THR A 190 16.30 24.40 8.19
N PRO A 191 16.61 25.67 8.51
CA PRO A 191 17.68 25.98 9.46
C PRO A 191 17.29 25.53 10.88
N GLY A 192 17.93 24.45 11.36
CA GLY A 192 17.89 24.04 12.77
C GLY A 192 16.75 23.10 13.18
N THR A 193 16.31 22.17 12.33
CA THR A 193 15.25 21.18 12.65
C THR A 193 15.63 19.73 12.30
N MET A 194 14.80 18.80 12.78
CA MET A 194 14.86 17.37 12.49
C MET A 194 13.82 17.00 11.42
N HIS A 195 14.23 16.25 10.39
CA HIS A 195 13.32 15.63 9.43
C HIS A 195 12.90 14.23 9.93
N ARG A 196 11.61 14.06 10.20
CA ARG A 196 11.05 12.80 10.69
C ARG A 196 10.48 11.98 9.54
N GLY A 197 10.99 10.77 9.38
CA GLY A 197 10.38 9.73 8.55
C GLY A 197 9.74 8.64 9.40
N VAL A 198 8.73 7.96 8.89
CA VAL A 198 8.11 6.80 9.53
C VAL A 198 8.03 5.67 8.52
N GLY A 199 8.53 4.49 8.88
CA GLY A 199 8.61 3.35 7.99
C GLY A 199 9.72 3.46 6.95
N SER A 200 9.95 4.61 6.30
CA SER A 200 11.07 4.78 5.37
C SER A 200 11.58 6.22 5.24
N GLN A 201 12.84 6.35 4.78
CA GLN A 201 13.46 7.63 4.43
C GLN A 201 14.50 7.44 3.31
N LEU A 202 14.48 8.35 2.33
CA LEU A 202 15.40 8.43 1.19
C LEU A 202 16.16 9.76 1.23
N VAL A 203 17.48 9.71 1.09
CA VAL A 203 18.32 10.89 0.87
C VAL A 203 19.03 10.74 -0.47
N TYR A 204 18.86 11.70 -1.37
CA TYR A 204 19.42 11.69 -2.72
C TYR A 204 20.20 12.97 -2.98
N ASN A 205 21.45 12.83 -3.43
CA ASN A 205 22.26 13.96 -3.84
C ASN A 205 22.06 14.23 -5.33
N ARG A 206 21.47 15.39 -5.65
CA ARG A 206 21.15 15.76 -7.04
C ARG A 206 22.36 15.97 -7.95
N GLN A 207 23.56 16.10 -7.39
CA GLN A 207 24.78 16.36 -8.16
C GLN A 207 25.63 15.11 -8.37
N SER A 208 25.83 14.28 -7.33
CA SER A 208 26.53 13.00 -7.47
C SER A 208 25.64 11.88 -8.01
N HIS A 209 24.32 12.08 -7.99
CA HIS A 209 23.27 11.10 -8.28
C HIS A 209 23.23 9.92 -7.32
N LEU A 210 23.99 9.93 -6.22
CA LEU A 210 23.97 8.86 -5.24
C LEU A 210 22.80 9.03 -4.28
N SER A 211 22.15 7.92 -3.93
CA SER A 211 21.09 7.84 -2.93
C SER A 211 21.40 6.85 -1.83
N PHE A 212 20.95 7.16 -0.62
CA PHE A 212 20.82 6.25 0.50
C PHE A 212 19.33 6.10 0.85
N PHE A 213 18.85 4.86 0.90
CA PHE A 213 17.49 4.52 1.30
C PHE A 213 17.51 3.59 2.50
N ALA A 214 16.66 3.87 3.48
CA ALA A 214 16.36 2.96 4.57
C ALA A 214 14.84 2.77 4.73
N GLY A 215 14.41 1.52 4.90
CA GLY A 215 12.99 1.16 5.00
C GLY A 215 12.75 -0.01 5.93
N ALA A 216 11.69 0.03 6.73
CA ALA A 216 11.30 -1.05 7.62
C ALA A 216 10.77 -2.23 6.82
N LEU A 217 11.30 -3.42 7.07
CA LEU A 217 10.81 -4.65 6.44
C LEU A 217 9.65 -5.27 7.22
N THR A 218 9.44 -4.86 8.46
CA THR A 218 8.38 -5.34 9.34
C THR A 218 7.83 -4.17 10.18
N SER A 219 6.56 -4.25 10.56
CA SER A 219 5.91 -3.31 11.49
C SER A 219 4.82 -4.06 12.27
N ASP A 220 5.20 -5.25 12.76
CA ASP A 220 4.29 -6.15 13.46
C ASP A 220 4.09 -5.71 14.91
N ARG A 221 5.14 -5.15 15.52
CA ARG A 221 5.15 -4.80 16.95
C ARG A 221 5.58 -3.38 17.22
N PHE A 222 6.57 -2.87 16.49
CA PHE A 222 7.04 -1.51 16.64
C PHE A 222 6.78 -0.68 15.39
N LEU A 223 6.70 0.62 15.62
CA LEU A 223 6.84 1.62 14.58
C LEU A 223 8.33 1.93 14.41
N SER A 224 8.78 2.01 13.15
CA SER A 224 10.13 2.47 12.84
C SER A 224 10.12 3.97 12.58
N VAL A 225 10.75 4.75 13.45
CA VAL A 225 10.82 6.22 13.37
C VAL A 225 12.25 6.65 13.04
N PHE A 226 12.38 7.42 11.96
CA PHE A 226 13.62 7.94 11.41
C PHE A 226 13.74 9.41 11.77
N ARG A 227 14.87 9.84 12.35
CA ARG A 227 15.11 11.24 12.74
C ARG A 227 16.43 11.72 12.17
N LEU A 228 16.35 12.57 11.15
CA LEU A 228 17.51 13.17 10.49
C LEU A 228 17.67 14.62 10.98
N TYR A 229 18.65 14.85 11.86
CA TYR A 229 18.91 16.17 12.43
C TYR A 229 19.81 16.98 11.50
N VAL A 230 19.39 18.21 11.18
CA VAL A 230 20.12 19.09 10.27
C VAL A 230 20.57 20.35 10.97
N GLY A 231 21.85 20.68 10.80
CA GLY A 231 22.47 21.93 11.24
C GLY A 231 23.14 22.69 10.10
N GLY A 232 23.86 23.75 10.45
CA GLY A 232 24.52 24.63 9.49
C GLY A 232 23.60 25.73 8.93
N SER A 233 24.10 26.46 7.94
CA SER A 233 23.33 27.49 7.22
C SER A 233 22.65 26.90 5.98
N SER A 234 21.59 27.52 5.45
CA SER A 234 20.87 27.00 4.27
C SER A 234 21.74 26.78 3.03
N GLY A 235 22.83 27.55 2.86
CA GLY A 235 23.80 27.36 1.77
C GLY A 235 24.86 26.28 2.04
N THR A 236 24.97 25.81 3.27
CA THR A 236 25.94 24.79 3.71
C THR A 236 25.30 23.88 4.79
N PRO A 237 24.15 23.24 4.50
CA PRO A 237 23.49 22.39 5.47
C PRO A 237 24.35 21.18 5.78
N LYS A 238 24.23 20.61 6.97
CA LYS A 238 24.96 19.41 7.37
C LYS A 238 24.07 18.49 8.20
N ILE A 239 24.18 17.20 7.94
CA ILE A 239 23.56 16.17 8.77
C ILE A 239 24.35 16.11 10.09
N GLN A 240 23.69 16.42 11.21
CA GLN A 240 24.28 16.42 12.56
C GLN A 240 24.12 15.07 13.26
N ALA A 241 22.96 14.44 13.07
CA ALA A 241 22.65 13.12 13.61
C ALA A 241 21.66 12.42 12.69
N PHE A 242 21.72 11.09 12.65
CA PHE A 242 20.68 10.28 12.02
C PHE A 242 20.35 9.09 12.91
N GLU A 243 19.10 9.00 13.32
CA GLU A 243 18.61 7.98 14.25
C GLU A 243 17.48 7.18 13.63
N VAL A 244 17.47 5.87 13.85
CA VAL A 244 16.37 4.99 13.45
C VAL A 244 16.01 4.08 14.61
N ASP A 245 14.82 4.26 15.15
CA ASP A 245 14.33 3.55 16.32
C ASP A 245 13.13 2.66 15.97
N SER A 246 13.14 1.40 16.42
CA SER A 246 11.93 0.63 16.66
C SER A 246 11.34 1.05 18.00
N THR A 247 10.19 1.70 18.00
CA THR A 247 9.55 2.30 19.17
C THR A 247 8.01 2.21 19.09
N GLY A 248 7.31 2.75 20.08
CA GLY A 248 5.85 2.90 20.06
C GLY A 248 5.35 4.03 19.16
N THR A 249 4.04 4.20 19.10
CA THR A 249 3.38 5.23 18.29
C THR A 249 3.23 6.58 18.98
N THR A 250 3.53 6.66 20.28
CA THR A 250 3.23 7.80 21.16
C THR A 250 3.78 9.14 20.68
N GLU A 251 4.97 9.15 20.08
CA GLU A 251 5.54 10.39 19.49
C GLU A 251 4.61 10.98 18.42
N LEU A 252 3.98 10.14 17.60
CA LEU A 252 3.14 10.54 16.49
C LEU A 252 1.74 10.91 16.99
N THR A 253 1.17 10.11 17.90
CA THR A 253 -0.20 10.34 18.40
C THR A 253 -0.29 11.60 19.28
N LYS A 254 0.77 11.98 20.01
CA LYS A 254 0.82 13.23 20.79
C LYS A 254 0.74 14.49 19.93
N GLU A 255 1.10 14.40 18.67
CA GLU A 255 0.94 15.49 17.71
C GLU A 255 -0.41 15.44 16.96
N ASN A 256 -1.18 14.37 17.16
CA ASN A 256 -2.41 14.05 16.44
C ASN A 256 -3.56 13.69 17.40
N SER A 257 -3.99 12.41 17.47
CA SER A 257 -5.18 11.98 18.21
C SER A 257 -5.13 12.21 19.71
N LEU A 258 -3.92 12.28 20.30
CA LEU A 258 -3.70 12.57 21.72
C LEU A 258 -3.30 14.03 22.02
N LYS A 259 -3.25 14.89 21.00
CA LYS A 259 -2.77 16.28 21.12
C LYS A 259 -3.52 17.08 22.17
N GLN A 260 -4.82 16.82 22.33
CA GLN A 260 -5.68 17.48 23.31
C GLN A 260 -5.99 16.60 24.52
N SER A 261 -5.47 15.37 24.53
CA SER A 261 -5.68 14.41 25.61
C SER A 261 -4.82 14.77 26.83
N PRO A 262 -5.30 14.50 28.05
CA PRO A 262 -4.55 14.81 29.26
C PRO A 262 -3.31 13.91 29.39
N PRO A 263 -2.29 14.32 30.18
CA PRO A 263 -1.03 13.59 30.28
C PRO A 263 -1.15 12.11 30.68
N GLU A 264 -2.15 11.76 31.50
CA GLU A 264 -2.39 10.35 31.86
C GLU A 264 -2.82 9.46 30.70
N ASP A 265 -3.34 10.03 29.61
CA ASP A 265 -3.79 9.32 28.42
C ASP A 265 -2.65 9.20 27.37
N GLN A 266 -1.50 9.85 27.61
CA GLN A 266 -0.32 9.84 26.73
C GLN A 266 0.72 8.82 27.22
N ILE A 267 0.39 7.54 27.10
CA ILE A 267 1.24 6.43 27.55
C ILE A 267 2.37 6.21 26.54
N GLU A 268 3.61 6.07 27.03
CA GLU A 268 4.75 5.64 26.21
C GLU A 268 4.81 4.11 26.19
N LEU A 269 5.29 3.54 25.07
CA LEU A 269 5.51 2.10 24.98
C LEU A 269 6.49 1.63 26.07
N SER A 270 6.16 0.52 26.74
CA SER A 270 7.03 -0.13 27.73
C SER A 270 6.76 -1.63 27.76
N LEU A 271 7.61 -2.41 27.10
CA LEU A 271 7.45 -3.86 26.98
C LEU A 271 8.34 -4.58 28.01
N PRO A 272 7.79 -5.44 28.88
CA PRO A 272 8.62 -6.20 29.80
C PRO A 272 9.43 -7.26 29.05
N LEU A 273 10.68 -7.42 29.47
CA LEU A 273 11.61 -8.43 29.00
C LEU A 273 12.09 -9.26 30.20
N GLU A 274 11.65 -10.51 30.26
CA GLU A 274 11.96 -11.42 31.36
C GLU A 274 13.42 -11.88 31.35
N PRO A 275 13.98 -12.29 32.51
CA PRO A 275 15.32 -12.87 32.59
C PRO A 275 15.56 -13.98 31.55
N ALA A 276 16.72 -13.95 30.91
CA ALA A 276 17.16 -14.89 29.87
C ALA A 276 16.28 -14.93 28.60
N THR A 277 15.51 -13.87 28.33
CA THR A 277 14.72 -13.72 27.09
C THR A 277 15.24 -12.58 26.22
N VAL A 278 14.83 -12.61 24.94
CA VAL A 278 15.29 -11.67 23.90
C VAL A 278 14.11 -10.91 23.30
N LEU A 279 14.27 -9.61 23.10
CA LEU A 279 13.39 -8.79 22.27
C LEU A 279 14.16 -8.32 21.04
N SER A 280 13.54 -8.41 19.87
CA SER A 280 14.14 -7.96 18.61
C SER A 280 13.44 -6.70 18.12
N SER A 281 14.20 -5.79 17.51
CA SER A 281 13.67 -4.67 16.73
C SER A 281 12.94 -5.17 15.48
N GLU A 282 12.25 -4.24 14.80
CA GLU A 282 11.89 -4.46 13.40
C GLU A 282 13.17 -4.63 12.56
N ARG A 283 13.04 -5.29 11.40
CA ARG A 283 14.14 -5.37 10.43
C ARG A 283 14.18 -4.11 9.59
N ILE A 284 15.36 -3.57 9.32
CA ILE A 284 15.54 -2.41 8.43
C ILE A 284 16.37 -2.81 7.21
N PHE A 285 15.88 -2.45 6.04
CA PHE A 285 16.55 -2.50 4.75
C PHE A 285 17.46 -1.30 4.56
N PHE A 286 18.64 -1.49 3.98
CA PHE A 286 19.52 -0.42 3.48
C PHE A 286 19.83 -0.59 2.00
N GLY A 287 19.68 0.48 1.22
CA GLY A 287 20.04 0.54 -0.19
C GLY A 287 20.93 1.74 -0.51
N VAL A 288 21.92 1.53 -1.38
CA VAL A 288 22.78 2.60 -1.95
C VAL A 288 22.85 2.42 -3.47
N SER A 289 22.56 3.48 -4.24
CA SER A 289 22.35 3.38 -5.69
C SER A 289 22.45 4.75 -6.34
N SER A 290 22.84 4.77 -7.61
CA SER A 290 22.70 5.92 -8.50
C SER A 290 21.29 6.05 -9.12
N ASP A 291 20.47 5.01 -8.96
CA ASP A 291 19.08 4.93 -9.40
C ASP A 291 18.19 4.64 -8.17
N TYR A 292 17.55 5.69 -7.66
CA TYR A 292 16.66 5.58 -6.50
C TYR A 292 15.31 4.95 -6.85
N HIS A 293 14.86 4.99 -8.13
CA HIS A 293 13.62 4.33 -8.53
C HIS A 293 13.77 2.82 -8.38
N THR A 294 14.87 2.26 -8.89
CA THR A 294 15.19 0.83 -8.72
C THR A 294 15.30 0.43 -7.24
N GLN A 295 15.81 1.31 -6.36
CA GLN A 295 15.83 1.03 -4.91
C GLN A 295 14.42 0.92 -4.31
N LEU A 296 13.56 1.90 -4.61
CA LEU A 296 12.19 1.95 -4.11
C LEU A 296 11.38 0.75 -4.62
N GLU A 297 11.50 0.41 -5.91
CA GLU A 297 10.85 -0.75 -6.51
C GLU A 297 11.35 -2.08 -5.92
N ALA A 298 12.65 -2.20 -5.65
CA ALA A 298 13.21 -3.38 -4.99
C ALA A 298 12.68 -3.55 -3.57
N TYR A 299 12.58 -2.45 -2.81
CA TYR A 299 11.96 -2.45 -1.49
C TYR A 299 10.47 -2.83 -1.55
N GLY A 300 9.70 -2.24 -2.47
CA GLY A 300 8.30 -2.61 -2.70
C GLY A 300 8.12 -4.11 -2.97
N SER A 301 8.87 -4.65 -3.93
CA SER A 301 8.84 -6.07 -4.31
C SER A 301 9.20 -7.00 -3.14
N LEU A 302 10.14 -6.57 -2.30
CA LEU A 302 10.53 -7.29 -1.10
C LEU A 302 9.39 -7.33 -0.07
N ILE A 303 8.74 -6.20 0.20
CA ILE A 303 7.58 -6.14 1.11
C ILE A 303 6.46 -7.04 0.63
N ARG A 304 6.14 -7.01 -0.67
CA ARG A 304 5.16 -7.91 -1.28
C ARG A 304 5.44 -9.38 -0.97
N THR A 305 6.70 -9.77 -1.11
CA THR A 305 7.14 -11.15 -0.93
C THR A 305 7.13 -11.56 0.55
N LEU A 306 7.64 -10.69 1.43
CA LEU A 306 7.73 -10.95 2.87
C LEU A 306 6.36 -11.05 3.54
N HIS A 307 5.41 -10.19 3.13
CA HIS A 307 4.11 -10.07 3.78
C HIS A 307 2.97 -10.73 3.02
N HIS A 308 3.27 -11.38 1.89
CA HIS A 308 2.26 -11.98 1.01
C HIS A 308 1.14 -10.99 0.66
N ALA A 309 1.52 -9.78 0.24
CA ALA A 309 0.59 -8.68 0.03
C ALA A 309 -0.56 -9.07 -0.93
N ARG A 310 -1.79 -8.63 -0.59
CA ARG A 310 -3.03 -9.07 -1.23
C ARG A 310 -3.40 -8.18 -2.41
N VAL A 311 -2.59 -8.23 -3.45
CA VAL A 311 -2.61 -7.25 -4.55
C VAL A 311 -3.02 -7.82 -5.91
N SER A 312 -3.78 -8.91 -5.92
CA SER A 312 -4.19 -9.61 -7.15
C SER A 312 -5.54 -9.19 -7.72
N SER A 313 -6.33 -8.39 -6.99
CA SER A 313 -7.64 -7.92 -7.44
C SER A 313 -7.55 -7.06 -8.71
N SER A 314 -8.59 -7.03 -9.53
CA SER A 314 -8.67 -5.99 -10.56
C SER A 314 -8.72 -4.61 -9.90
N THR A 315 -8.21 -3.59 -10.58
CA THR A 315 -8.29 -2.21 -10.10
C THR A 315 -9.76 -1.77 -9.91
N PRO A 316 -10.19 -1.41 -8.70
CA PRO A 316 -11.55 -0.91 -8.46
C PRO A 316 -11.80 0.41 -9.19
N MET A 317 -12.96 0.52 -9.84
CA MET A 317 -13.40 1.73 -10.50
C MET A 317 -14.87 1.97 -10.13
N GLY A 318 -15.22 3.18 -9.73
CA GLY A 318 -16.57 3.41 -9.22
C GLY A 318 -16.88 4.83 -8.80
N TRP A 319 -17.79 4.92 -7.84
CA TRP A 319 -18.24 6.18 -7.25
C TRP A 319 -18.15 6.11 -5.73
N TRP A 320 -17.66 7.20 -5.15
CA TRP A 320 -17.51 7.41 -3.72
C TRP A 320 -18.28 8.64 -3.26
N SER A 321 -19.08 8.49 -2.20
CA SER A 321 -20.05 9.52 -1.84
C SER A 321 -19.49 10.72 -1.06
N TRP A 322 -18.30 10.61 -0.45
CA TRP A 322 -17.85 11.56 0.58
C TRP A 322 -17.70 12.98 0.06
N THR A 323 -16.87 13.20 -0.97
CA THR A 323 -16.60 14.58 -1.43
C THR A 323 -17.82 15.24 -2.07
N ALA A 324 -18.77 14.45 -2.60
CA ALA A 324 -20.03 14.93 -3.14
C ALA A 324 -21.07 15.30 -2.07
N HIS A 325 -21.13 14.58 -0.95
CA HIS A 325 -22.26 14.69 -0.03
C HIS A 325 -21.89 14.81 1.46
N TYR A 326 -20.68 14.41 1.85
CA TYR A 326 -20.24 14.30 3.23
C TYR A 326 -21.33 13.61 4.09
N PHE A 327 -21.60 14.12 5.29
CA PHE A 327 -22.68 13.65 6.16
C PHE A 327 -24.11 13.85 5.60
N GLY A 328 -24.28 14.53 4.45
CA GLY A 328 -25.58 14.86 3.87
C GLY A 328 -26.20 13.77 2.99
N LEU A 329 -25.50 12.66 2.75
CA LEU A 329 -26.03 11.56 1.94
C LEU A 329 -27.27 10.94 2.61
N ASN A 330 -28.29 10.63 1.82
CA ASN A 330 -29.49 9.92 2.26
C ASN A 330 -29.90 8.84 1.25
N GLU A 331 -30.86 7.98 1.61
CA GLU A 331 -31.31 6.85 0.79
C GLU A 331 -31.74 7.27 -0.63
N GLY A 332 -32.46 8.40 -0.77
CA GLY A 332 -32.94 8.89 -2.05
C GLY A 332 -31.81 9.36 -2.97
N THR A 333 -30.88 10.14 -2.41
CA THR A 333 -29.69 10.63 -3.13
C THR A 333 -28.80 9.46 -3.55
N ALA A 334 -28.57 8.49 -2.66
CA ALA A 334 -27.78 7.30 -2.96
C ALA A 334 -28.41 6.48 -4.11
N LEU A 335 -29.73 6.23 -4.07
CA LEU A 335 -30.41 5.51 -5.15
C LEU A 335 -30.37 6.26 -6.48
N THR A 336 -30.43 7.58 -6.46
CA THR A 336 -30.36 8.40 -7.67
C THR A 336 -28.98 8.28 -8.33
N ASN A 337 -27.91 8.41 -7.55
CA ASN A 337 -26.54 8.20 -8.02
C ASN A 337 -26.31 6.76 -8.50
N ALA A 338 -26.80 5.75 -7.78
CA ALA A 338 -26.68 4.35 -8.19
C ALA A 338 -27.42 4.04 -9.51
N HIS A 339 -28.62 4.62 -9.73
CA HIS A 339 -29.31 4.49 -11.01
C HIS A 339 -28.50 5.08 -12.15
N TRP A 340 -27.96 6.28 -11.93
CA TRP A 340 -27.21 6.99 -12.93
C TRP A 340 -25.90 6.25 -13.28
N LEU A 341 -25.14 5.83 -12.26
CA LEU A 341 -23.89 5.08 -12.44
C LEU A 341 -24.10 3.83 -13.31
N ALA A 342 -25.09 3.02 -12.94
CA ALA A 342 -25.41 1.77 -13.64
C ALA A 342 -25.82 1.99 -15.10
N GLN A 343 -26.49 3.10 -15.41
CA GLN A 343 -26.96 3.40 -16.76
C GLN A 343 -25.87 4.00 -17.66
N HIS A 344 -24.95 4.77 -17.08
CA HIS A 344 -24.09 5.65 -17.86
C HIS A 344 -22.60 5.29 -17.82
N LEU A 345 -22.11 4.72 -16.71
CA LEU A 345 -20.66 4.48 -16.52
C LEU A 345 -20.29 3.01 -16.25
N ALA A 346 -21.22 2.17 -15.79
CA ALA A 346 -20.98 0.73 -15.69
C ALA A 346 -20.47 0.09 -17.01
N PRO A 347 -20.94 0.49 -18.22
CA PRO A 347 -20.36 -0.01 -19.48
C PRO A 347 -18.87 0.31 -19.70
N PHE A 348 -18.35 1.34 -19.03
CA PHE A 348 -16.94 1.72 -19.06
C PHE A 348 -16.12 0.99 -17.97
N GLY A 349 -16.78 0.30 -17.04
CA GLY A 349 -16.16 -0.46 -15.95
C GLY A 349 -16.28 0.19 -14.57
N TYR A 350 -17.01 1.30 -14.43
CA TYR A 350 -17.31 1.88 -13.11
C TYR A 350 -18.47 1.12 -12.46
N ASP A 351 -18.16 0.10 -11.67
CA ASP A 351 -19.13 -0.80 -11.07
C ASP A 351 -19.15 -0.78 -9.53
N TYR A 352 -18.15 -0.19 -8.87
CA TYR A 352 -18.18 0.03 -7.43
C TYR A 352 -19.09 1.21 -7.04
N PHE A 353 -19.92 1.00 -6.03
CA PHE A 353 -20.78 2.04 -5.45
C PHE A 353 -20.55 2.10 -3.94
N HIS A 354 -19.77 3.09 -3.52
CA HIS A 354 -19.22 3.20 -2.18
C HIS A 354 -19.94 4.30 -1.38
N ILE A 355 -20.64 3.88 -0.32
CA ILE A 355 -21.27 4.77 0.66
C ILE A 355 -20.30 5.04 1.81
N ASP A 356 -19.90 6.31 1.94
CA ASP A 356 -18.95 6.77 2.94
C ASP A 356 -19.62 7.14 4.29
N GLU A 357 -18.88 7.80 5.17
CA GLU A 357 -19.28 8.16 6.52
C GLU A 357 -20.61 8.95 6.57
N GLY A 358 -21.48 8.56 7.51
CA GLY A 358 -22.72 9.28 7.82
C GLY A 358 -23.97 8.42 7.73
N TYR A 359 -23.86 7.20 7.21
CA TYR A 359 -24.96 6.23 7.24
C TYR A 359 -25.19 5.66 8.64
N GLN A 360 -24.14 5.51 9.44
CA GLN A 360 -24.17 4.91 10.75
C GLN A 360 -24.72 5.87 11.82
N TYR A 361 -25.32 5.31 12.86
CA TYR A 361 -25.78 6.09 14.00
C TYR A 361 -24.61 6.79 14.68
N ALA A 362 -23.54 6.06 15.04
CA ALA A 362 -22.34 6.59 15.69
C ALA A 362 -21.08 5.83 15.24
N ARG A 363 -19.88 6.44 15.37
CA ARG A 363 -18.62 5.70 15.24
C ARG A 363 -18.56 4.61 16.32
N GLY A 364 -18.21 3.41 15.92
CA GLY A 364 -18.33 2.21 16.75
C GLY A 364 -19.71 1.53 16.72
N GLU A 365 -20.61 1.87 15.78
CA GLU A 365 -21.93 1.23 15.54
C GLU A 365 -22.27 1.08 14.04
N TYR A 366 -21.45 0.33 13.29
CA TYR A 366 -21.56 0.26 11.81
C TYR A 366 -22.71 -0.61 11.28
N THR A 367 -23.44 -1.33 12.14
CA THR A 367 -24.64 -2.09 11.74
C THR A 367 -25.95 -1.37 12.09
N THR A 368 -25.87 -0.22 12.76
CA THR A 368 -27.02 0.60 13.15
C THR A 368 -27.06 1.84 12.27
N PRO A 369 -27.88 1.90 11.20
CA PRO A 369 -27.98 3.11 10.40
C PRO A 369 -28.74 4.24 11.09
N ASP A 370 -28.42 5.49 10.76
CA ASP A 370 -29.25 6.64 11.09
C ASP A 370 -30.55 6.59 10.28
N ALA A 371 -31.65 6.27 10.96
CA ALA A 371 -32.98 6.18 10.37
C ALA A 371 -33.51 7.51 9.82
N THR A 372 -32.90 8.65 10.17
CA THR A 372 -33.27 9.96 9.61
C THR A 372 -32.91 10.04 8.13
N HIS A 373 -31.69 9.62 7.78
CA HIS A 373 -31.19 9.65 6.40
C HIS A 373 -31.49 8.33 5.65
N PHE A 374 -31.57 7.21 6.37
CA PHE A 374 -31.78 5.86 5.83
C PHE A 374 -32.94 5.15 6.52
N PRO A 375 -34.19 5.62 6.33
CA PRO A 375 -35.37 5.11 7.06
C PRO A 375 -35.69 3.64 6.80
N ASN A 376 -35.23 3.06 5.68
CA ASN A 376 -35.40 1.63 5.39
C ASN A 376 -34.14 0.80 5.70
N GLY A 377 -33.10 1.43 6.25
CA GLY A 377 -31.80 0.82 6.56
C GLY A 377 -30.96 0.47 5.33
N MET A 378 -29.68 0.15 5.58
CA MET A 378 -28.69 -0.08 4.51
C MET A 378 -28.91 -1.39 3.77
N ALA A 379 -29.27 -2.49 4.45
CA ALA A 379 -29.48 -3.79 3.81
C ALA A 379 -30.47 -3.74 2.62
N ALA A 380 -31.56 -2.97 2.76
CA ALA A 380 -32.55 -2.80 1.72
C ALA A 380 -32.03 -1.93 0.56
N LEU A 381 -31.23 -0.91 0.86
CA LEU A 381 -30.57 -0.05 -0.11
C LEU A 381 -29.52 -0.85 -0.91
N GLU A 382 -28.63 -1.59 -0.24
CA GLU A 382 -27.58 -2.37 -0.89
C GLU A 382 -28.13 -3.47 -1.78
N LYS A 383 -29.25 -4.10 -1.39
CA LYS A 383 -29.95 -5.03 -2.27
C LYS A 383 -30.44 -4.38 -3.56
N LYS A 384 -30.87 -3.11 -3.52
CA LYS A 384 -31.27 -2.35 -4.71
C LYS A 384 -30.05 -1.98 -5.57
N ILE A 385 -28.90 -1.67 -4.96
CA ILE A 385 -27.63 -1.38 -5.64
C ILE A 385 -27.12 -2.64 -6.35
N LEU A 386 -27.04 -3.77 -5.65
CA LEU A 386 -26.68 -5.06 -6.22
C LEU A 386 -27.61 -5.46 -7.39
N GLY A 387 -28.92 -5.21 -7.25
CA GLY A 387 -29.90 -5.46 -8.30
C GLY A 387 -29.69 -4.66 -9.59
N LYS A 388 -28.83 -3.63 -9.58
CA LYS A 388 -28.41 -2.85 -10.76
C LYS A 388 -27.13 -3.38 -11.40
N GLY A 389 -26.51 -4.42 -10.84
CA GLY A 389 -25.22 -4.94 -11.27
C GLY A 389 -24.03 -4.16 -10.74
N LEU A 390 -24.22 -3.29 -9.73
CA LEU A 390 -23.15 -2.59 -9.04
C LEU A 390 -22.63 -3.40 -7.85
N ILE A 391 -21.41 -3.11 -7.41
CA ILE A 391 -20.70 -3.72 -6.29
C ILE A 391 -20.84 -2.81 -5.06
N PRO A 392 -21.59 -3.24 -4.03
CA PRO A 392 -21.74 -2.49 -2.78
C PRO A 392 -20.42 -2.29 -2.03
N GLY A 393 -20.11 -1.03 -1.74
CA GLY A 393 -18.99 -0.59 -0.91
C GLY A 393 -19.45 0.22 0.30
N ILE A 394 -18.78 0.11 1.45
CA ILE A 394 -19.14 0.86 2.65
C ILE A 394 -17.93 1.32 3.46
N TRP A 395 -18.05 2.47 4.11
CA TRP A 395 -17.05 2.99 5.03
C TRP A 395 -17.23 2.50 6.47
N THR A 396 -16.13 2.34 7.20
CA THR A 396 -16.09 2.14 8.66
C THR A 396 -14.84 2.79 9.25
N ALA A 397 -14.88 3.19 10.53
CA ALA A 397 -13.67 3.46 11.33
C ALA A 397 -13.51 2.34 12.37
N PRO A 398 -12.92 1.19 12.00
CA PRO A 398 -13.04 -0.09 12.72
C PRO A 398 -12.78 -0.02 14.22
N PHE A 399 -11.86 0.86 14.63
CA PHE A 399 -11.33 0.89 15.98
C PHE A 399 -11.78 2.11 16.79
N GLU A 400 -12.51 3.04 16.19
CA GLU A 400 -13.02 4.20 16.89
C GLU A 400 -14.39 3.95 17.53
N VAL A 401 -14.57 4.54 18.71
CA VAL A 401 -15.81 4.45 19.49
C VAL A 401 -16.21 5.83 19.99
N ALA A 402 -17.39 6.30 19.60
CA ALA A 402 -17.96 7.53 20.14
C ALA A 402 -18.64 7.29 21.51
N ASP A 403 -18.65 8.29 22.38
CA ASP A 403 -19.32 8.24 23.70
C ASP A 403 -20.82 7.91 23.66
N ARG A 404 -21.51 8.27 22.59
CA ARG A 404 -22.94 7.92 22.41
C ARG A 404 -23.18 6.54 21.79
N SER A 405 -22.13 5.84 21.37
CA SER A 405 -22.26 4.49 20.80
C SER A 405 -22.68 3.46 21.85
N TRP A 406 -23.30 2.38 21.40
CA TRP A 406 -23.69 1.23 22.20
C TRP A 406 -22.49 0.58 22.88
N VAL A 407 -21.35 0.50 22.17
CA VAL A 407 -20.08 0.00 22.73
C VAL A 407 -19.68 0.81 23.95
N TYR A 408 -19.66 2.15 23.84
CA TYR A 408 -19.32 2.99 25.00
C TYR A 408 -20.36 2.88 26.12
N GLN A 409 -21.65 2.88 25.81
CA GLN A 409 -22.70 2.88 26.84
C GLN A 409 -22.77 1.56 27.64
N ASN A 410 -22.44 0.44 27.01
CA ASN A 410 -22.67 -0.89 27.57
C ASN A 410 -21.37 -1.65 27.88
N HIS A 411 -20.27 -1.32 27.20
CA HIS A 411 -19.02 -2.08 27.24
C HIS A 411 -17.79 -1.16 27.31
N ARG A 412 -17.77 -0.24 28.27
CA ARG A 412 -16.57 0.58 28.56
C ARG A 412 -15.34 -0.27 28.89
N ASP A 413 -15.54 -1.53 29.26
CA ASP A 413 -14.49 -2.49 29.50
C ASP A 413 -13.83 -3.07 28.24
N TRP A 414 -14.41 -2.83 27.08
CA TRP A 414 -13.83 -3.14 25.78
C TRP A 414 -12.96 -2.01 25.22
N LEU A 415 -12.77 -0.91 25.94
CA LEU A 415 -11.96 0.21 25.50
C LEU A 415 -10.55 0.12 26.08
N VAL A 416 -9.56 0.62 25.33
CA VAL A 416 -8.18 0.71 25.82
C VAL A 416 -8.11 1.67 27.01
N ARG A 417 -7.25 1.37 27.99
CA ARG A 417 -7.23 2.10 29.27
C ARG A 417 -5.88 2.74 29.57
N ASN A 418 -5.93 3.84 30.30
CA ASN A 418 -4.75 4.45 30.91
C ASN A 418 -4.34 3.73 32.21
N ALA A 419 -3.27 4.20 32.86
CA ALA A 419 -2.75 3.63 34.10
C ALA A 419 -3.74 3.67 35.29
N LYS A 420 -4.76 4.54 35.23
CA LYS A 420 -5.83 4.62 36.25
C LYS A 420 -6.98 3.65 35.97
N GLY A 421 -6.93 2.91 34.87
CA GLY A 421 -8.00 2.02 34.41
C GLY A 421 -9.16 2.75 33.73
N GLU A 422 -8.99 4.02 33.36
CA GLU A 422 -10.02 4.81 32.65
C GLU A 422 -9.82 4.70 31.13
N PRO A 423 -10.90 4.69 30.32
CA PRO A 423 -10.78 4.71 28.87
C PRO A 423 -10.00 5.93 28.36
N ILE A 424 -9.04 5.71 27.46
CA ILE A 424 -8.24 6.79 26.85
C ILE A 424 -9.11 7.61 25.91
N ARG A 425 -9.09 8.94 26.11
CA ARG A 425 -9.79 9.89 25.24
C ARG A 425 -8.90 10.25 24.05
N LEU A 426 -9.48 10.20 22.85
CA LEU A 426 -8.89 10.74 21.63
C LEU A 426 -9.41 12.17 21.38
N GLY A 427 -9.31 12.64 20.13
CA GLY A 427 -9.98 13.84 19.64
C GLY A 427 -11.52 13.77 19.71
N ARG A 428 -12.16 14.80 19.15
CA ARG A 428 -13.63 14.89 19.07
C ARG A 428 -14.08 15.00 17.64
N LEU A 429 -15.13 14.26 17.27
CA LEU A 429 -15.79 14.37 15.97
C LEU A 429 -16.65 15.64 15.96
N ASP A 430 -16.31 16.60 15.09
CA ASP A 430 -16.97 17.92 14.97
C ASP A 430 -17.13 18.68 16.30
N GLY A 431 -16.27 18.40 17.29
CA GLY A 431 -16.38 18.96 18.64
C GLY A 431 -17.60 18.47 19.44
N LYS A 432 -18.35 17.49 18.92
CA LYS A 432 -19.58 16.95 19.53
C LYS A 432 -19.29 15.65 20.26
N ASP A 433 -18.93 14.60 19.53
CA ASP A 433 -18.72 13.26 20.12
C ASP A 433 -17.28 13.14 20.62
N GLN A 434 -17.10 12.67 21.85
CA GLN A 434 -15.78 12.26 22.34
C GLN A 434 -15.43 10.87 21.79
N LEU A 435 -14.26 10.74 21.18
CA LEU A 435 -13.79 9.48 20.61
C LEU A 435 -12.87 8.71 21.59
N PHE A 436 -12.92 7.39 21.49
CA PHE A 436 -12.17 6.39 22.24
C PHE A 436 -11.70 5.27 21.29
N VAL A 437 -10.83 4.39 21.78
CA VAL A 437 -10.33 3.23 21.02
C VAL A 437 -10.89 1.93 21.56
N ILE A 438 -11.39 1.07 20.68
CA ILE A 438 -11.74 -0.31 21.03
C ILE A 438 -10.49 -1.17 21.22
N ASP A 439 -10.44 -1.92 22.31
CA ASP A 439 -9.37 -2.87 22.60
C ASP A 439 -9.61 -4.18 21.84
N ALA A 440 -9.01 -4.29 20.65
CA ALA A 440 -9.09 -5.49 19.81
C ALA A 440 -8.45 -6.75 20.46
N THR A 441 -7.80 -6.63 21.61
CA THR A 441 -7.29 -7.78 22.37
C THR A 441 -8.32 -8.34 23.35
N ASN A 442 -9.40 -7.61 23.65
CA ASN A 442 -10.49 -8.04 24.51
C ASN A 442 -11.43 -9.02 23.77
N PRO A 443 -11.67 -10.25 24.26
CA PRO A 443 -12.52 -11.24 23.58
C PRO A 443 -13.94 -10.76 23.25
N GLY A 444 -14.54 -9.89 24.08
CA GLY A 444 -15.85 -9.31 23.81
C GLY A 444 -15.82 -8.33 22.64
N ALA A 445 -14.82 -7.46 22.60
CA ALA A 445 -14.58 -6.56 21.47
C ALA A 445 -14.30 -7.33 20.16
N GLN A 446 -13.53 -8.43 20.25
CA GLN A 446 -13.27 -9.29 19.09
C GLN A 446 -14.55 -9.90 18.52
N GLU A 447 -15.48 -10.33 19.39
CA GLU A 447 -16.77 -10.83 18.95
C GLU A 447 -17.66 -9.74 18.35
N TYR A 448 -17.62 -8.54 18.93
CA TYR A 448 -18.30 -7.37 18.35
C TYR A 448 -17.82 -7.05 16.93
N LEU A 449 -16.49 -6.99 16.71
CA LEU A 449 -15.91 -6.80 15.39
C LEU A 449 -16.34 -7.93 14.44
N ARG A 450 -16.24 -9.18 14.87
CA ARG A 450 -16.66 -10.33 14.05
C ARG A 450 -18.12 -10.24 13.61
N GLN A 451 -19.03 -9.91 14.51
CA GLN A 451 -20.46 -9.79 14.20
C GLN A 451 -20.75 -8.60 13.28
N THR A 452 -20.13 -7.45 13.55
CA THR A 452 -20.25 -6.24 12.74
C THR A 452 -19.87 -6.53 11.29
N TYR A 453 -18.65 -7.00 11.07
CA TYR A 453 -18.14 -7.23 9.72
C TYR A 453 -18.76 -8.46 9.03
N SER A 454 -19.21 -9.47 9.79
CA SER A 454 -20.02 -10.56 9.25
C SER A 454 -21.37 -10.06 8.73
N THR A 455 -22.00 -9.11 9.43
CA THR A 455 -23.28 -8.51 9.01
C THR A 455 -23.09 -7.71 7.73
N LEU A 456 -22.07 -6.84 7.68
CA LEU A 456 -21.74 -6.07 6.48
C LEU A 456 -21.52 -6.99 5.27
N ALA A 457 -20.65 -7.99 5.41
CA ALA A 457 -20.29 -8.87 4.29
C ALA A 457 -21.42 -9.83 3.87
N ASN A 458 -22.11 -10.46 4.84
CA ASN A 458 -23.00 -11.59 4.57
C ASN A 458 -24.48 -11.22 4.55
N GLU A 459 -24.90 -10.21 5.32
CA GLU A 459 -26.30 -9.77 5.36
C GLU A 459 -26.57 -8.60 4.43
N TRP A 460 -25.66 -7.61 4.41
CA TRP A 460 -25.77 -6.43 3.54
C TRP A 460 -25.11 -6.65 2.18
N ASN A 461 -24.37 -7.75 2.02
CA ASN A 461 -23.70 -8.15 0.79
C ASN A 461 -22.63 -7.14 0.32
N ILE A 462 -21.97 -6.48 1.26
CA ILE A 462 -20.85 -5.59 0.99
C ILE A 462 -19.66 -6.37 0.44
N ARG A 463 -18.97 -5.81 -0.56
CA ARG A 463 -17.81 -6.43 -1.22
C ARG A 463 -16.56 -5.54 -1.25
N TYR A 464 -16.69 -4.31 -0.80
CA TYR A 464 -15.59 -3.40 -0.56
C TYR A 464 -15.83 -2.66 0.76
N ILE A 465 -14.83 -2.59 1.63
CA ILE A 465 -14.93 -1.89 2.92
C ILE A 465 -13.72 -1.00 3.12
N LYS A 466 -13.96 0.30 3.28
CA LYS A 466 -12.97 1.29 3.72
C LYS A 466 -12.84 1.25 5.25
N LEU A 467 -11.60 1.21 5.73
CA LEU A 467 -11.19 1.09 7.13
C LEU A 467 -10.39 2.32 7.52
N ASP A 468 -11.06 3.33 8.04
CA ASP A 468 -10.53 4.68 8.24
C ASP A 468 -10.08 4.95 9.69
N PHE A 469 -9.34 6.04 9.89
CA PHE A 469 -8.86 6.54 11.19
C PHE A 469 -8.07 5.48 12.01
N MET A 470 -7.33 4.61 11.32
CA MET A 470 -6.52 3.58 11.98
C MET A 470 -5.29 4.17 12.70
N GLU A 471 -4.73 5.28 12.25
CA GLU A 471 -3.59 5.92 12.90
C GLU A 471 -4.02 6.61 14.20
N ASP A 472 -5.21 7.20 14.20
CA ASP A 472 -5.80 7.85 15.38
C ASP A 472 -6.00 6.86 16.53
N THR A 473 -6.21 5.59 16.20
CA THR A 473 -6.48 4.49 17.13
C THR A 473 -5.27 3.64 17.47
N ALA A 474 -4.12 3.85 16.80
CA ALA A 474 -2.86 3.21 17.12
C ALA A 474 -2.20 3.88 18.35
N VAL A 475 -2.85 3.82 19.52
CA VAL A 475 -2.43 4.49 20.76
C VAL A 475 -1.91 3.49 21.79
N GLU A 476 -0.68 3.66 22.27
CA GLU A 476 -0.14 2.83 23.36
C GLU A 476 -0.98 2.97 24.64
N ALA A 477 -1.24 1.84 25.30
CA ALA A 477 -2.19 1.76 26.40
C ALA A 477 -2.03 0.48 27.25
N PHE A 478 -2.84 0.35 28.29
CA PHE A 478 -3.05 -0.90 29.00
C PHE A 478 -4.17 -1.70 28.34
N TYR A 479 -3.77 -2.71 27.56
CA TYR A 479 -4.65 -3.63 26.85
C TYR A 479 -5.10 -4.82 27.72
N TYR A 480 -6.22 -5.43 27.36
CA TYR A 480 -6.74 -6.66 27.96
C TYR A 480 -5.73 -7.81 27.85
N ARG A 481 -5.09 -7.96 26.69
CA ARG A 481 -3.90 -8.82 26.55
C ARG A 481 -2.67 -8.02 27.00
N PRO A 482 -2.03 -8.38 28.12
CA PRO A 482 -0.88 -7.64 28.62
C PRO A 482 0.29 -7.70 27.62
N ASN A 483 1.18 -6.70 27.70
CA ASN A 483 2.44 -6.63 26.95
C ASN A 483 2.26 -6.56 25.42
N THR A 484 1.12 -6.02 24.98
CA THR A 484 0.77 -5.81 23.58
C THR A 484 1.02 -4.34 23.23
N SER A 485 1.71 -4.07 22.12
CA SER A 485 1.81 -2.70 21.59
C SER A 485 0.55 -2.29 20.82
N ALA A 486 0.42 -1.00 20.53
CA ALA A 486 -0.68 -0.50 19.71
C ALA A 486 -0.78 -1.15 18.32
N LEU A 487 0.36 -1.36 17.67
CA LEU A 487 0.43 -1.99 16.35
C LEU A 487 0.09 -3.48 16.39
N GLU A 488 0.44 -4.20 17.46
CA GLU A 488 0.01 -5.59 17.65
C GLU A 488 -1.51 -5.68 17.84
N ALA A 489 -2.09 -4.79 18.66
CA ALA A 489 -3.53 -4.74 18.91
C ALA A 489 -4.31 -4.44 17.62
N GLN A 490 -3.84 -3.48 16.82
CA GLN A 490 -4.44 -3.15 15.53
C GLN A 490 -4.40 -4.35 14.55
N ARG A 491 -3.26 -5.06 14.45
CA ARG A 491 -3.16 -6.26 13.60
C ARG A 491 -4.09 -7.38 14.06
N ILE A 492 -4.27 -7.58 15.37
CA ILE A 492 -5.26 -8.54 15.90
C ILE A 492 -6.66 -8.16 15.42
N GLY A 493 -7.03 -6.89 15.52
CA GLY A 493 -8.31 -6.38 15.03
C GLY A 493 -8.52 -6.61 13.52
N LEU A 494 -7.53 -6.24 12.71
CA LEU A 494 -7.56 -6.44 11.26
C LEU A 494 -7.68 -7.91 10.86
N GLN A 495 -6.98 -8.81 11.56
CA GLN A 495 -7.09 -10.26 11.32
C GLN A 495 -8.50 -10.78 11.62
N ILE A 496 -9.15 -10.29 12.68
CA ILE A 496 -10.54 -10.65 12.99
C ILE A 496 -11.48 -10.16 11.89
N ILE A 497 -11.31 -8.91 11.44
CA ILE A 497 -12.09 -8.33 10.35
C ILE A 497 -11.92 -9.17 9.08
N ARG A 498 -10.67 -9.45 8.67
CA ARG A 498 -10.37 -10.30 7.51
C ARG A 498 -11.02 -11.67 7.61
N GLN A 499 -10.92 -12.34 8.77
CA GLN A 499 -11.55 -13.65 8.98
C GLN A 499 -13.08 -13.58 8.89
N ALA A 500 -13.69 -12.49 9.37
CA ALA A 500 -15.14 -12.31 9.35
C ALA A 500 -15.69 -12.05 7.94
N VAL A 501 -14.99 -11.26 7.13
CA VAL A 501 -15.43 -10.91 5.77
C VAL A 501 -15.01 -11.93 4.71
N GLY A 502 -13.94 -12.68 4.97
CA GLY A 502 -13.37 -13.67 4.06
C GLY A 502 -12.52 -13.07 2.94
N GLU A 503 -12.17 -13.90 1.97
CA GLU A 503 -11.22 -13.58 0.89
C GLU A 503 -11.85 -12.79 -0.28
N ASN A 504 -13.18 -12.76 -0.36
CA ASN A 504 -13.91 -12.17 -1.49
C ASN A 504 -14.40 -10.73 -1.23
N VAL A 505 -13.99 -10.13 -0.11
CA VAL A 505 -14.28 -8.74 0.25
C VAL A 505 -12.97 -7.96 0.20
N LEU A 506 -12.95 -6.88 -0.57
CA LEU A 506 -11.82 -5.97 -0.59
C LEU A 506 -11.84 -5.13 0.69
N LEU A 507 -10.72 -5.12 1.40
CA LEU A 507 -10.48 -4.20 2.51
C LEU A 507 -9.52 -3.12 2.04
N ASP A 508 -9.89 -1.87 2.29
CA ASP A 508 -9.13 -0.69 1.94
C ASP A 508 -8.72 0.04 3.21
N LYS A 509 -7.43 0.27 3.40
CA LYS A 509 -6.91 0.95 4.60
C LYS A 509 -6.83 2.44 4.33
N ASP A 510 -7.35 3.22 5.27
CA ASP A 510 -7.33 4.68 5.25
C ASP A 510 -6.92 5.21 6.61
N GLY A 511 -6.23 6.34 6.59
CA GLY A 511 -5.64 6.94 7.77
C GLY A 511 -4.86 5.91 8.58
N SER A 512 -3.78 5.33 8.05
CA SER A 512 -3.16 4.14 8.63
C SER A 512 -1.63 4.16 8.56
N PRO A 513 -0.93 3.52 9.52
CA PRO A 513 0.46 3.12 9.32
C PRO A 513 0.62 2.34 8.01
N MET A 514 1.58 2.72 7.16
CA MET A 514 1.70 2.16 5.80
C MET A 514 1.99 0.66 5.77
N LEU A 515 2.89 0.18 6.62
CA LEU A 515 3.36 -1.21 6.58
C LEU A 515 2.53 -2.17 7.45
N ASN A 516 1.96 -1.67 8.55
CA ASN A 516 1.26 -2.49 9.53
C ASN A 516 0.09 -3.33 8.95
N PRO A 517 -0.74 -2.86 8.01
CA PRO A 517 -1.87 -3.64 7.50
C PRO A 517 -1.53 -4.54 6.30
N VAL A 518 -0.30 -4.48 5.77
CA VAL A 518 0.11 -5.26 4.58
C VAL A 518 -0.06 -6.76 4.84
N GLY A 519 -0.60 -7.46 3.84
CA GLY A 519 -0.91 -8.89 3.90
C GLY A 519 -2.28 -9.20 4.52
N ILE A 520 -2.95 -8.21 5.15
CA ILE A 520 -4.29 -8.37 5.72
C ILE A 520 -5.34 -7.64 4.88
N VAL A 521 -5.03 -6.43 4.39
CA VAL A 521 -5.90 -5.63 3.50
C VAL A 521 -5.47 -5.74 2.03
N ASP A 522 -6.33 -5.33 1.10
CA ASP A 522 -6.11 -5.47 -0.36
C ASP A 522 -5.75 -4.13 -1.03
N ALA A 523 -6.43 -3.06 -0.63
CA ALA A 523 -6.23 -1.69 -1.11
C ALA A 523 -5.74 -0.78 0.04
N GLY A 524 -5.29 0.42 -0.30
CA GLY A 524 -4.93 1.39 0.72
C GLY A 524 -4.67 2.77 0.19
N ARG A 525 -5.24 3.79 0.86
CA ARG A 525 -4.98 5.19 0.54
C ARG A 525 -3.50 5.52 0.63
N ILE A 526 -2.96 6.27 -0.31
CA ILE A 526 -1.52 6.64 -0.35
C ILE A 526 -1.27 8.15 -0.34
N SER A 527 -2.32 8.95 -0.32
CA SER A 527 -2.24 10.40 -0.41
C SER A 527 -3.24 11.07 0.52
N LEU A 528 -3.05 12.36 0.73
CA LEU A 528 -4.01 13.20 1.46
C LEU A 528 -5.39 13.13 0.83
N ASP A 529 -6.40 13.43 1.65
CA ASP A 529 -7.77 13.61 1.20
C ASP A 529 -7.87 14.60 0.03
N THR A 530 -8.64 14.24 -0.99
CA THR A 530 -8.95 15.08 -2.15
C THR A 530 -10.26 15.84 -1.94
N GLY A 531 -10.78 16.44 -3.01
CA GLY A 531 -12.04 17.18 -3.00
C GLY A 531 -12.18 18.12 -4.18
N HIS A 532 -13.26 18.89 -4.21
CA HIS A 532 -13.64 19.80 -5.30
C HIS A 532 -12.75 21.06 -5.43
N THR A 533 -11.45 20.97 -5.10
CA THR A 533 -10.48 22.06 -5.27
C THR A 533 -9.17 21.59 -5.86
N PHE A 534 -8.53 22.47 -6.64
CA PHE A 534 -7.21 22.21 -7.17
C PHE A 534 -6.16 22.01 -6.06
N VAL A 535 -6.31 22.71 -4.92
CA VAL A 535 -5.39 22.59 -3.79
C VAL A 535 -5.42 21.17 -3.22
N ALA A 536 -6.60 20.58 -3.03
CA ALA A 536 -6.71 19.21 -2.54
C ALA A 536 -6.04 18.20 -3.52
N THR A 537 -6.28 18.36 -4.83
CA THR A 537 -5.58 17.56 -5.86
C THR A 537 -4.06 17.75 -5.78
N LYS A 538 -3.58 18.99 -5.65
CA LYS A 538 -2.16 19.31 -5.54
C LYS A 538 -1.54 18.69 -4.28
N ASP A 539 -2.22 18.78 -3.15
CA ASP A 539 -1.76 18.29 -1.86
C ASP A 539 -1.61 16.75 -1.88
N ALA A 540 -2.54 16.04 -2.54
CA ALA A 540 -2.47 14.59 -2.72
C ALA A 540 -1.27 14.14 -3.58
N ALA A 541 -0.86 14.92 -4.57
CA ALA A 541 0.07 14.48 -5.60
C ALA A 541 1.48 14.09 -5.10
N SER A 542 1.95 14.69 -4.01
CA SER A 542 3.25 14.30 -3.42
C SER A 542 3.20 12.88 -2.84
N GLY A 543 2.07 12.49 -2.22
CA GLY A 543 1.85 11.12 -1.75
C GLY A 543 1.79 10.12 -2.90
N VAL A 544 1.02 10.43 -3.94
CA VAL A 544 0.92 9.62 -5.17
C VAL A 544 2.29 9.40 -5.81
N ALA A 545 3.12 10.45 -5.91
CA ALA A 545 4.47 10.34 -6.45
C ALA A 545 5.40 9.54 -5.53
N ALA A 546 5.46 9.89 -4.25
CA ALA A 546 6.41 9.27 -3.31
C ALA A 546 6.15 7.79 -3.07
N ARG A 547 4.90 7.35 -3.20
CA ARG A 547 4.47 5.98 -2.88
C ARG A 547 4.11 5.14 -4.10
N TYR A 548 4.42 5.58 -5.33
CA TYR A 548 4.13 4.83 -6.56
C TYR A 548 4.63 3.36 -6.54
N TYR A 549 5.72 3.08 -5.82
CA TYR A 549 6.31 1.75 -5.69
C TYR A 549 5.52 0.83 -4.74
N MET A 550 4.57 1.37 -3.97
CA MET A 550 3.66 0.60 -3.11
C MET A 550 2.55 -0.07 -3.93
N HIS A 551 2.18 0.49 -5.09
CA HIS A 551 1.19 -0.10 -5.97
C HIS A 551 1.58 -1.52 -6.40
N ARG A 552 0.68 -2.48 -6.18
CA ARG A 552 0.87 -3.92 -6.41
C ARG A 552 2.04 -4.54 -5.64
N ASN A 553 2.49 -3.88 -4.58
CA ASN A 553 3.55 -4.34 -3.70
C ASN A 553 3.09 -4.36 -2.24
N PHE A 554 2.50 -3.28 -1.76
CA PHE A 554 1.84 -3.18 -0.47
C PHE A 554 0.33 -3.37 -0.65
N PHE A 555 -0.24 -2.58 -1.58
CA PHE A 555 -1.68 -2.45 -1.80
C PHE A 555 -2.02 -2.33 -3.29
N VAL A 556 -3.29 -2.45 -3.63
CA VAL A 556 -3.84 -1.68 -4.75
C VAL A 556 -4.00 -0.24 -4.24
N ASP A 557 -3.07 0.62 -4.61
CA ASP A 557 -3.06 2.01 -4.14
C ASP A 557 -4.40 2.71 -4.39
N ASP A 558 -4.87 3.43 -3.38
CA ASP A 558 -5.98 4.35 -3.47
C ASP A 558 -5.43 5.80 -3.47
N PRO A 559 -5.54 6.55 -4.58
CA PRO A 559 -5.15 7.95 -4.62
C PRO A 559 -6.21 8.89 -4.02
N ASP A 560 -7.26 8.32 -3.41
CA ASP A 560 -8.52 8.98 -3.11
C ASP A 560 -9.30 9.33 -4.39
N ALA A 561 -10.55 9.79 -4.25
CA ALA A 561 -11.39 10.09 -5.40
C ALA A 561 -10.90 11.29 -6.20
N PHE A 562 -11.21 11.31 -7.50
CA PHE A 562 -11.06 12.50 -8.31
C PHE A 562 -12.39 13.25 -8.43
N ASN A 563 -12.30 14.57 -8.61
CA ASN A 563 -13.45 15.45 -8.79
C ASN A 563 -13.28 16.22 -10.09
N VAL A 564 -14.26 16.11 -10.97
CA VAL A 564 -14.27 16.78 -12.26
C VAL A 564 -15.50 17.63 -12.48
N SER A 565 -16.50 17.65 -11.58
CA SER A 565 -17.71 18.45 -11.72
C SER A 565 -17.50 19.95 -11.40
N THR A 566 -18.53 20.76 -11.63
CA THR A 566 -18.59 22.16 -11.18
C THR A 566 -19.15 22.33 -9.76
N GLN A 567 -19.29 21.23 -9.01
CA GLN A 567 -19.88 21.23 -7.68
C GLN A 567 -19.08 22.12 -6.70
N ILE A 568 -19.82 22.77 -5.80
CA ILE A 568 -19.28 23.59 -4.71
C ILE A 568 -19.91 23.10 -3.41
N VAL A 569 -19.09 22.83 -2.40
CA VAL A 569 -19.53 22.45 -1.06
C VAL A 569 -19.26 23.61 -0.11
N ILE A 570 -20.33 24.29 0.31
CA ILE A 570 -20.25 25.62 0.96
C ILE A 570 -20.12 25.51 2.49
N ASP A 571 -20.70 24.46 3.07
CA ASP A 571 -20.77 24.20 4.50
C ASP A 571 -19.60 23.37 5.03
N GLN A 572 -18.74 22.85 4.15
CA GLN A 572 -17.47 22.25 4.51
C GLN A 572 -16.32 23.25 4.30
N PRO A 573 -15.77 23.84 5.37
CA PRO A 573 -14.72 24.85 5.25
C PRO A 573 -13.35 24.25 4.91
N TRP A 574 -13.18 22.95 5.12
CA TRP A 574 -11.94 22.24 4.84
C TRP A 574 -11.77 22.08 3.33
N HIS A 575 -10.61 22.48 2.81
CA HIS A 575 -10.32 22.75 1.40
C HIS A 575 -11.17 23.81 0.69
N GLY A 576 -12.31 24.25 1.24
CA GLY A 576 -12.85 25.61 1.11
C GLY A 576 -13.07 26.14 -0.31
N GLY A 577 -13.41 25.27 -1.26
CA GLY A 577 -13.71 25.65 -2.64
C GLY A 577 -14.89 26.60 -2.70
N LYS A 578 -14.64 27.89 -2.94
CA LYS A 578 -15.70 28.91 -3.16
C LYS A 578 -16.02 29.11 -4.64
N VAL A 579 -15.22 28.49 -5.51
CA VAL A 579 -15.34 28.55 -6.96
C VAL A 579 -15.27 27.12 -7.49
N PRO A 580 -16.06 26.78 -8.53
CA PRO A 580 -15.93 25.50 -9.21
C PRO A 580 -14.52 25.31 -9.77
N LEU A 581 -14.08 24.06 -9.85
CA LEU A 581 -12.91 23.71 -10.64
C LEU A 581 -13.06 24.22 -12.07
N SER A 582 -12.03 24.85 -12.61
CA SER A 582 -11.90 25.03 -14.05
C SER A 582 -11.75 23.67 -14.75
N LEU A 583 -11.94 23.63 -16.07
CA LEU A 583 -11.76 22.39 -16.82
C LEU A 583 -10.32 21.88 -16.74
N ASP A 584 -9.33 22.77 -16.72
CA ASP A 584 -7.92 22.39 -16.62
C ASP A 584 -7.57 21.83 -15.24
N GLU A 585 -8.18 22.36 -14.17
CA GLU A 585 -8.05 21.80 -12.82
C GLU A 585 -8.76 20.43 -12.71
N ALA A 586 -9.91 20.26 -13.36
CA ALA A 586 -10.60 18.96 -13.46
C ALA A 586 -9.75 17.91 -14.20
N LYS A 587 -9.10 18.29 -15.31
CA LYS A 587 -8.14 17.43 -16.03
C LYS A 587 -6.96 17.02 -15.13
N ALA A 588 -6.46 17.93 -14.29
CA ALA A 588 -5.42 17.60 -13.33
C ALA A 588 -5.89 16.59 -12.28
N SER A 589 -7.10 16.76 -11.74
CA SER A 589 -7.68 15.83 -10.75
C SER A 589 -7.79 14.40 -11.29
N ILE A 590 -8.44 14.24 -12.45
CA ILE A 590 -8.64 12.91 -13.05
C ILE A 590 -7.34 12.28 -13.58
N ALA A 591 -6.40 13.09 -14.09
CA ALA A 591 -5.08 12.59 -14.48
C ALA A 591 -4.27 12.10 -13.29
N LEU A 592 -4.34 12.80 -12.14
CA LEU A 592 -3.62 12.40 -10.94
C LEU A 592 -4.08 11.04 -10.42
N SER A 593 -5.40 10.82 -10.36
CA SER A 593 -5.93 9.52 -9.96
C SER A 593 -5.49 8.42 -10.94
N ALA A 594 -5.52 8.71 -12.25
CA ALA A 594 -5.09 7.75 -13.27
C ALA A 594 -3.60 7.36 -13.15
N VAL A 595 -2.69 8.31 -12.83
CA VAL A 595 -1.25 8.00 -12.72
C VAL A 595 -0.90 7.05 -11.58
N SER A 596 -1.76 6.92 -10.57
CA SER A 596 -1.60 5.92 -9.51
C SER A 596 -1.68 4.48 -10.04
N GLY A 597 -2.41 4.25 -11.14
CA GLY A 597 -2.74 2.92 -11.66
C GLY A 597 -3.65 2.08 -10.76
N GLY A 598 -4.01 2.62 -9.59
CA GLY A 598 -4.85 2.01 -8.59
C GLY A 598 -6.28 2.52 -8.65
N MET A 599 -6.96 2.60 -7.50
CA MET A 599 -8.38 2.89 -7.43
C MET A 599 -8.74 4.17 -8.21
N TYR A 600 -9.88 4.12 -8.89
CA TYR A 600 -10.33 5.17 -9.78
C TYR A 600 -11.79 5.50 -9.51
N GLU A 601 -11.99 6.29 -8.46
CA GLU A 601 -13.31 6.62 -7.93
C GLU A 601 -13.70 8.06 -8.22
N ILE A 602 -14.96 8.24 -8.60
CA ILE A 602 -15.55 9.55 -8.87
C ILE A 602 -16.13 10.09 -7.56
N GLY A 603 -15.70 11.28 -7.15
CA GLY A 603 -16.17 11.97 -5.96
C GLY A 603 -17.25 13.04 -6.21
N ASP A 604 -17.89 13.03 -7.38
CA ASP A 604 -18.88 14.04 -7.79
C ASP A 604 -20.33 13.55 -7.63
N ASP A 605 -21.28 14.47 -7.46
CA ASP A 605 -22.71 14.14 -7.67
C ASP A 605 -22.95 13.78 -9.15
N LEU A 606 -23.24 12.51 -9.42
CA LEU A 606 -23.23 11.95 -10.79
C LEU A 606 -24.28 12.55 -11.72
N PRO A 607 -25.54 12.81 -11.31
CA PRO A 607 -26.48 13.55 -12.13
C PRO A 607 -26.00 14.96 -12.50
N ALA A 608 -25.34 15.67 -11.56
CA ALA A 608 -24.80 17.01 -11.81
C ALA A 608 -23.61 16.94 -12.77
N LEU A 609 -22.69 15.99 -12.59
CA LEU A 609 -21.62 15.69 -13.53
C LEU A 609 -22.18 15.37 -14.93
N GLY A 610 -23.20 14.53 -15.02
CA GLY A 610 -23.82 14.12 -16.27
C GLY A 610 -24.48 15.25 -17.07
N ALA A 611 -24.82 16.37 -16.41
CA ALA A 611 -25.37 17.54 -17.08
C ALA A 611 -24.31 18.35 -17.86
N ASP A 612 -23.03 18.16 -17.56
CA ASP A 612 -21.90 18.80 -18.26
C ASP A 612 -21.20 17.77 -19.16
N GLN A 613 -21.46 17.85 -20.46
CA GLN A 613 -20.92 16.89 -21.43
C GLN A 613 -19.40 16.96 -21.58
N GLU A 614 -18.79 18.12 -21.34
CA GLU A 614 -17.33 18.27 -21.44
C GLU A 614 -16.65 17.57 -20.25
N ARG A 615 -17.24 17.64 -19.06
CA ARG A 615 -16.73 16.95 -17.86
C ARG A 615 -17.04 15.47 -17.87
N LEU A 616 -18.23 15.08 -18.33
CA LEU A 616 -18.58 13.68 -18.53
C LEU A 616 -17.61 12.98 -19.50
N ALA A 617 -17.19 13.67 -20.57
CA ALA A 617 -16.23 13.14 -21.52
C ALA A 617 -14.85 12.83 -20.89
N LEU A 618 -14.46 13.51 -19.80
CA LEU A 618 -13.23 13.18 -19.06
C LEU A 618 -13.33 11.79 -18.43
N VAL A 619 -14.45 11.50 -17.77
CA VAL A 619 -14.70 10.21 -17.08
C VAL A 619 -14.90 9.06 -18.08
N GLN A 620 -15.35 9.37 -19.29
CA GLN A 620 -15.51 8.42 -20.40
C GLN A 620 -14.25 8.29 -21.27
N ASN A 621 -13.15 8.96 -20.92
CA ASN A 621 -11.93 8.96 -21.73
C ASN A 621 -11.28 7.57 -21.76
N GLN A 622 -11.27 6.95 -22.93
CA GLN A 622 -10.81 5.58 -23.11
C GLN A 622 -9.31 5.40 -22.80
N ASP A 623 -8.46 6.40 -23.11
CA ASP A 623 -7.03 6.30 -22.84
C ASP A 623 -6.76 6.31 -21.32
N LEU A 624 -7.46 7.15 -20.55
CA LEU A 624 -7.36 7.15 -19.08
C LEU A 624 -7.90 5.85 -18.47
N ILE A 625 -9.03 5.34 -18.98
CA ILE A 625 -9.61 4.07 -18.54
C ILE A 625 -8.66 2.89 -18.84
N GLU A 626 -8.03 2.87 -20.01
CA GLU A 626 -7.02 1.85 -20.35
C GLU A 626 -5.82 1.95 -19.41
N MET A 627 -5.35 3.17 -19.11
CA MET A 627 -4.27 3.45 -18.17
C MET A 627 -4.51 2.79 -16.80
N VAL A 628 -5.70 2.97 -16.25
CA VAL A 628 -6.12 2.42 -14.94
C VAL A 628 -6.31 0.90 -15.00
N LYS A 629 -6.94 0.38 -16.07
CA LYS A 629 -7.20 -1.06 -16.22
C LYS A 629 -5.93 -1.89 -16.43
N LEU A 630 -4.83 -1.27 -16.88
CA LEU A 630 -3.52 -1.92 -16.88
C LEU A 630 -3.02 -2.26 -15.48
N GLY A 631 -3.50 -1.57 -14.43
CA GLY A 631 -3.13 -1.83 -13.05
C GLY A 631 -1.65 -1.60 -12.76
N ARG A 632 -1.08 -0.54 -13.33
CA ARG A 632 0.33 -0.15 -13.17
C ARG A 632 0.43 1.34 -12.84
N ALA A 633 1.16 1.67 -11.77
CA ALA A 633 1.51 3.04 -11.45
C ALA A 633 2.45 3.63 -12.50
N SER A 634 2.31 4.94 -12.74
CA SER A 634 3.25 5.70 -13.56
C SER A 634 4.48 6.05 -12.74
N THR A 635 5.67 5.91 -13.32
CA THR A 635 6.93 6.26 -12.63
C THR A 635 7.08 7.79 -12.57
N PRO A 636 7.23 8.40 -11.38
CA PRO A 636 7.46 9.85 -11.23
C PRO A 636 8.90 10.19 -11.62
N LEU A 637 9.10 10.66 -12.85
CA LEU A 637 10.44 10.89 -13.44
C LEU A 637 11.27 11.90 -12.66
N ASP A 638 10.61 12.89 -12.06
CA ASP A 638 11.24 14.01 -11.37
C ASP A 638 11.08 13.94 -9.85
N LEU A 639 10.75 12.78 -9.26
CA LEU A 639 10.48 12.62 -7.82
C LEU A 639 11.50 13.32 -6.92
N MET A 640 12.79 13.06 -7.13
CA MET A 640 13.89 13.66 -6.36
C MET A 640 14.65 14.77 -7.12
N SER A 641 14.13 15.20 -8.28
CA SER A 641 14.82 16.15 -9.16
C SER A 641 13.93 17.24 -9.76
N TYR A 642 12.65 17.34 -9.34
CA TYR A 642 11.75 18.40 -9.77
C TYR A 642 12.34 19.77 -9.47
N SER A 643 12.07 20.72 -10.36
CA SER A 643 12.64 22.06 -10.25
C SER A 643 11.98 22.83 -9.09
N PRO A 644 12.70 23.75 -8.42
CA PRO A 644 12.10 24.58 -7.38
C PRO A 644 10.87 25.37 -7.86
N GLU A 645 10.83 25.74 -9.14
CA GLU A 645 9.71 26.46 -9.73
C GLU A 645 8.44 25.59 -9.89
N ASP A 646 8.58 24.27 -10.00
CA ASP A 646 7.44 23.34 -10.04
C ASP A 646 6.90 23.03 -8.64
N GLY A 647 7.75 23.16 -7.62
CA GLY A 647 7.42 23.04 -6.19
C GLY A 647 7.24 21.60 -5.69
N GLN A 648 6.86 20.66 -6.55
CA GLN A 648 6.67 19.23 -6.25
C GLN A 648 6.79 18.39 -7.54
N PRO A 649 6.88 17.05 -7.45
CA PRO A 649 6.96 16.17 -8.62
C PRO A 649 5.82 16.43 -9.61
N SER A 650 6.16 16.51 -10.89
CA SER A 650 5.25 17.01 -11.93
C SER A 650 5.20 16.14 -13.17
N MET A 651 6.10 15.17 -13.32
CA MET A 651 6.21 14.36 -14.54
C MET A 651 6.13 12.87 -14.25
N PHE A 652 5.17 12.20 -14.86
CA PHE A 652 4.89 10.78 -14.65
C PHE A 652 4.88 10.03 -15.98
N LEU A 653 5.60 8.91 -16.04
CA LEU A 653 5.71 8.07 -17.24
C LEU A 653 5.11 6.69 -16.98
N LEU A 654 4.07 6.35 -17.73
CA LEU A 654 3.60 4.98 -17.86
C LEU A 654 4.13 4.36 -19.15
N ARG A 655 4.83 3.24 -19.03
CA ARG A 655 5.20 2.41 -20.17
C ARG A 655 4.12 1.37 -20.38
N GLU A 656 3.23 1.62 -21.33
CA GLU A 656 2.10 0.73 -21.56
C GLU A 656 2.54 -0.54 -22.29
N ASP A 657 3.38 -0.43 -23.32
CA ASP A 657 4.08 -1.56 -23.91
C ASP A 657 5.36 -1.08 -24.61
N ARG A 658 6.03 -1.96 -25.36
CA ARG A 658 7.20 -1.58 -26.17
C ARG A 658 6.97 -0.45 -27.19
N ARG A 659 5.71 -0.18 -27.55
CA ARG A 659 5.29 0.75 -28.61
C ARG A 659 4.68 2.02 -28.04
N GLN A 660 3.98 1.96 -26.91
CA GLN A 660 3.11 3.01 -26.40
C GLN A 660 3.52 3.41 -24.99
N ASN A 661 3.63 4.72 -24.77
CA ASN A 661 3.92 5.33 -23.47
C ASN A 661 2.91 6.46 -23.22
N ILE A 662 2.53 6.67 -21.96
CA ILE A 662 1.78 7.85 -21.52
C ILE A 662 2.69 8.71 -20.67
N LEU A 663 2.79 9.99 -21.01
CA LEU A 663 3.51 10.99 -20.23
C LEU A 663 2.52 12.01 -19.69
N SER A 664 2.30 11.99 -18.39
CA SER A 664 1.46 12.95 -17.67
C SER A 664 2.35 14.04 -17.08
N ILE A 665 1.99 15.30 -17.33
CA ILE A 665 2.73 16.48 -16.88
C ILE A 665 1.75 17.43 -16.20
N PHE A 666 2.11 17.91 -15.02
CA PHE A 666 1.26 18.77 -14.19
C PHE A 666 1.90 20.14 -13.98
N ASN A 667 1.09 21.18 -14.01
CA ASN A 667 1.47 22.51 -13.56
C ASN A 667 0.75 22.83 -12.25
N TRP A 668 1.48 22.71 -11.15
CA TRP A 668 0.99 22.95 -9.78
C TRP A 668 0.90 24.43 -9.39
N THR A 669 1.20 25.33 -10.32
CA THR A 669 1.43 26.76 -10.02
C THR A 669 0.36 27.66 -10.62
N ASP A 670 0.28 28.89 -10.10
CA ASP A 670 -0.60 29.95 -10.62
C ASP A 670 -0.06 30.63 -11.88
N LYS A 671 1.06 30.15 -12.44
CA LYS A 671 1.71 30.72 -13.62
C LYS A 671 1.85 29.67 -14.71
N PRO A 672 1.89 30.04 -16.00
CA PRO A 672 2.22 29.09 -17.06
C PRO A 672 3.59 28.45 -16.82
N ARG A 673 3.72 27.18 -17.20
CA ARG A 673 4.97 26.40 -17.13
C ARG A 673 5.27 25.77 -18.48
N SER A 674 6.56 25.62 -18.78
CA SER A 674 7.05 24.98 -20.00
C SER A 674 8.12 23.97 -19.62
N HIS A 675 7.96 22.72 -20.06
CA HIS A 675 8.93 21.66 -19.82
C HIS A 675 9.58 21.26 -21.14
N SER A 676 10.90 21.27 -21.19
CA SER A 676 11.68 20.69 -22.29
C SER A 676 12.03 19.26 -21.95
N ILE A 677 11.60 18.32 -22.78
CA ILE A 677 11.63 16.88 -22.47
C ILE A 677 12.45 16.17 -23.53
N GLU A 678 13.57 15.62 -23.11
CA GLU A 678 14.46 14.81 -23.94
C GLU A 678 13.92 13.38 -24.04
N PHE A 679 13.97 12.77 -25.23
CA PHE A 679 13.55 11.38 -25.40
C PHE A 679 14.39 10.40 -24.57
N SER A 680 15.67 10.72 -24.37
CA SER A 680 16.56 9.92 -23.54
C SER A 680 16.13 9.88 -22.08
N SER A 681 15.56 10.96 -21.52
CA SER A 681 15.06 10.97 -20.13
C SER A 681 13.80 10.13 -19.96
N LEU A 682 13.01 9.98 -21.03
CA LEU A 682 11.90 9.02 -21.10
C LEU A 682 12.38 7.59 -21.36
N GLY A 683 13.69 7.40 -21.59
CA GLY A 683 14.30 6.15 -22.00
C GLY A 683 13.80 5.65 -23.36
N LEU A 684 13.52 6.59 -24.27
CA LEU A 684 13.13 6.37 -25.67
C LEU A 684 14.36 6.54 -26.57
N SER A 685 14.45 5.72 -27.62
CA SER A 685 15.53 5.80 -28.61
C SER A 685 15.37 7.03 -29.50
N THR A 686 16.42 7.82 -29.70
CA THR A 686 16.44 8.94 -30.65
C THR A 686 16.48 8.50 -32.12
N LEU A 687 16.77 7.22 -32.39
CA LEU A 687 16.80 6.65 -33.74
C LEU A 687 15.40 6.25 -34.24
N ASP A 688 14.44 6.11 -33.32
CA ASP A 688 13.07 5.71 -33.64
C ASP A 688 12.20 6.92 -34.00
N LYS A 689 11.03 6.64 -34.59
CA LYS A 689 10.04 7.67 -34.95
C LYS A 689 8.85 7.57 -34.04
N TYR A 690 8.42 8.70 -33.49
CA TYR A 690 7.29 8.77 -32.57
C TYR A 690 6.19 9.68 -33.08
N ARG A 691 4.99 9.38 -32.62
CA ARG A 691 3.80 10.19 -32.78
C ARG A 691 3.29 10.52 -31.38
N ALA A 692 3.08 11.79 -31.10
CA ALA A 692 2.53 12.25 -29.83
C ALA A 692 1.14 12.87 -30.04
N SER A 693 0.20 12.55 -29.17
CA SER A 693 -1.15 13.15 -29.13
C SER A 693 -1.56 13.43 -27.70
N ASP A 694 -2.28 14.52 -27.48
CA ASP A 694 -2.85 14.88 -26.18
C ASP A 694 -4.17 14.13 -25.95
N VAL A 695 -4.21 13.36 -24.87
CA VAL A 695 -5.34 12.51 -24.43
C VAL A 695 -6.60 13.33 -24.16
N PHE A 696 -6.46 14.60 -23.77
CA PHE A 696 -7.61 15.46 -23.47
C PHE A 696 -8.17 16.21 -24.67
N SER A 697 -7.39 16.41 -25.73
CA SER A 697 -7.78 17.32 -26.82
C SER A 697 -7.98 16.65 -28.19
N CYS A 698 -7.74 15.34 -28.33
CA CYS A 698 -7.94 14.56 -29.56
C CYS A 698 -7.35 15.19 -30.84
N GLN A 699 -6.47 16.20 -30.72
CA GLN A 699 -5.88 16.89 -31.88
C GLN A 699 -5.04 15.91 -32.69
N GLU A 700 -5.00 16.12 -34.01
CA GLU A 700 -4.24 15.26 -34.91
C GLU A 700 -2.81 15.09 -34.40
N ALA A 701 -2.45 13.83 -34.19
CA ALA A 701 -1.19 13.46 -33.60
C ALA A 701 -0.02 14.00 -34.46
N THR A 702 0.89 14.73 -33.83
CA THR A 702 2.04 15.29 -34.53
C THR A 702 3.17 14.27 -34.55
N THR A 703 3.78 14.08 -35.72
CA THR A 703 4.99 13.26 -35.82
C THR A 703 6.17 14.04 -35.25
N VAL A 704 6.84 13.47 -34.24
CA VAL A 704 7.99 14.09 -33.60
C VAL A 704 9.26 13.49 -34.20
N HIS A 705 10.11 14.34 -34.78
CA HIS A 705 11.37 13.98 -35.45
C HIS A 705 12.61 14.50 -34.72
N THR A 706 12.42 15.16 -33.58
CA THR A 706 13.46 15.79 -32.77
C THR A 706 13.78 14.93 -31.56
N ASP A 707 15.01 15.08 -31.04
CA ASP A 707 15.48 14.36 -29.85
C ASP A 707 14.78 14.82 -28.57
N SER A 708 14.07 15.96 -28.63
CA SER A 708 13.27 16.53 -27.56
C SER A 708 12.04 17.28 -28.05
N PHE A 709 11.14 17.60 -27.13
CA PHE A 709 9.95 18.42 -27.38
C PHE A 709 9.62 19.30 -26.17
N VAL A 710 8.90 20.38 -26.41
CA VAL A 710 8.46 21.32 -25.37
C VAL A 710 6.97 21.12 -25.13
N VAL A 711 6.58 21.10 -23.85
CA VAL A 711 5.18 21.05 -23.43
C VAL A 711 4.86 22.30 -22.63
N ASP A 712 3.93 23.11 -23.15
CA ASP A 712 3.40 24.29 -22.47
C ASP A 712 2.11 23.97 -21.73
N LEU A 713 2.06 24.35 -20.45
CA LEU A 713 0.94 24.15 -19.55
C LEU A 713 0.41 25.49 -19.03
N PRO A 714 -0.91 25.77 -19.17
CA PRO A 714 -1.57 26.83 -18.42
C PRO A 714 -1.36 26.67 -16.90
N PRO A 715 -1.56 27.73 -16.10
CA PRO A 715 -1.66 27.61 -14.64
C PRO A 715 -2.63 26.49 -14.23
N ARG A 716 -2.31 25.79 -13.14
CA ARG A 716 -3.21 24.82 -12.50
C ARG A 716 -3.83 23.80 -13.46
N SER A 717 -2.98 23.15 -14.25
CA SER A 717 -3.43 22.28 -15.34
C SER A 717 -2.62 21.00 -15.42
N ALA A 718 -3.10 20.07 -16.25
CA ALA A 718 -2.34 18.90 -16.65
C ALA A 718 -2.40 18.70 -18.17
N ARG A 719 -1.38 18.02 -18.69
CA ARG A 719 -1.31 17.48 -20.06
C ARG A 719 -0.99 16.00 -19.96
N VAL A 720 -1.67 15.18 -20.74
CA VAL A 720 -1.40 13.75 -20.81
C VAL A 720 -1.12 13.41 -22.26
N LEU A 721 0.12 13.01 -22.55
CA LEU A 721 0.61 12.76 -23.89
C LEU A 721 0.77 11.27 -24.15
N LYS A 722 0.03 10.78 -25.13
CA LYS A 722 0.19 9.43 -25.66
C LYS A 722 1.29 9.44 -26.72
N ILE A 723 2.41 8.78 -26.42
CA ILE A 723 3.61 8.72 -27.26
C ILE A 723 3.74 7.31 -27.84
N ILE A 724 3.61 7.22 -29.17
CA ILE A 724 3.58 5.97 -29.92
C ILE A 724 4.80 5.87 -30.83
N ASN A 725 5.61 4.81 -30.68
CA ASN A 725 6.64 4.44 -31.64
C ASN A 725 5.97 3.91 -32.92
N ILE A 726 5.98 4.71 -33.99
CA ILE A 726 5.35 4.36 -35.27
C ILE A 726 6.24 3.46 -36.14
N GLY A 727 7.50 3.25 -35.76
CA GLY A 727 8.36 2.23 -36.36
C GLY A 727 7.96 0.80 -35.95
N LEU A 728 7.24 0.66 -34.84
CA LEU A 728 6.71 -0.62 -34.36
C LEU A 728 5.25 -0.80 -34.76
N GLN A 729 4.93 -1.96 -35.33
CA GLN A 729 3.54 -2.34 -35.59
C GLN A 729 2.82 -2.66 -34.28
N ALA A 730 1.58 -2.17 -34.17
CA ALA A 730 0.67 -2.59 -33.12
C ALA A 730 0.37 -4.08 -33.28
N ARG A 731 0.39 -4.83 -32.18
CA ARG A 731 0.16 -6.27 -32.15
C ARG A 731 -0.81 -6.60 -31.02
N PRO A 732 -1.64 -7.64 -31.17
CA PRO A 732 -2.46 -8.11 -30.06
C PRO A 732 -1.59 -8.71 -28.94
N PRO A 733 -2.09 -8.76 -27.69
CA PRO A 733 -1.31 -9.26 -26.56
C PRO A 733 -1.10 -10.77 -26.67
N THR A 734 -0.01 -11.29 -26.10
CA THR A 734 0.19 -12.73 -25.93
C THR A 734 -0.25 -13.14 -24.53
N ILE A 735 -0.96 -14.27 -24.42
CA ILE A 735 -1.45 -14.79 -23.13
C ILE A 735 -0.99 -16.22 -22.89
N LYS A 736 -0.89 -16.59 -21.61
CA LYS A 736 -0.76 -17.95 -21.11
C LYS A 736 -2.07 -18.34 -20.44
N VAL A 737 -2.59 -19.51 -20.80
CA VAL A 737 -3.88 -20.01 -20.31
C VAL A 737 -3.67 -21.35 -19.64
N GLU A 738 -4.33 -21.57 -18.50
CA GLU A 738 -4.36 -22.88 -17.86
C GLU A 738 -5.43 -23.77 -18.50
N HIS A 739 -5.01 -24.87 -19.13
CA HIS A 739 -5.90 -25.75 -19.88
C HIS A 739 -6.44 -26.88 -19.01
N VAL A 740 -7.76 -26.95 -18.87
CA VAL A 740 -8.47 -28.05 -18.20
C VAL A 740 -9.13 -28.94 -19.24
N GLN A 741 -8.83 -30.24 -19.23
CA GLN A 741 -9.28 -31.18 -20.27
C GLN A 741 -10.53 -31.98 -19.89
N ASP A 742 -10.69 -32.29 -18.61
CA ASP A 742 -11.77 -33.15 -18.11
C ASP A 742 -12.48 -32.52 -16.92
N ALA A 743 -13.78 -32.74 -16.85
CA ALA A 743 -14.61 -32.26 -15.76
C ALA A 743 -15.73 -33.25 -15.42
N LYS A 744 -16.24 -33.13 -14.20
CA LYS A 744 -17.48 -33.79 -13.80
C LYS A 744 -18.62 -32.80 -13.79
N THR A 745 -19.80 -33.23 -14.19
CA THR A 745 -21.01 -32.41 -14.13
C THR A 745 -21.22 -31.88 -12.71
N GLY A 746 -21.43 -30.58 -12.57
CA GLY A 746 -21.65 -29.85 -11.32
C GLY A 746 -20.42 -29.63 -10.44
N ALA A 747 -19.23 -30.04 -10.86
CA ALA A 747 -17.99 -29.64 -10.19
C ALA A 747 -17.60 -28.22 -10.62
N ALA A 748 -17.34 -27.34 -9.64
CA ALA A 748 -16.77 -26.02 -9.90
C ALA A 748 -15.30 -26.15 -10.32
N LEU A 749 -14.95 -25.43 -11.38
CA LEU A 749 -13.60 -25.38 -11.94
C LEU A 749 -13.14 -23.93 -11.97
N THR A 750 -11.87 -23.70 -11.68
CA THR A 750 -11.24 -22.39 -11.82
C THR A 750 -10.48 -22.35 -13.14
N PHE A 751 -10.64 -21.26 -13.89
CA PHE A 751 -9.97 -21.00 -15.15
C PHE A 751 -9.15 -19.73 -15.01
N ARG A 752 -7.91 -19.75 -15.51
CA ARG A 752 -6.94 -18.66 -15.36
C ARG A 752 -6.30 -18.33 -16.70
N ALA A 753 -6.16 -17.04 -16.96
CA ALA A 753 -5.39 -16.49 -18.05
C ALA A 753 -4.55 -15.31 -17.54
N GLN A 754 -3.34 -15.19 -18.06
CA GLN A 754 -2.42 -14.13 -17.70
C GLN A 754 -1.63 -13.68 -18.94
N GLN A 755 -1.16 -12.45 -18.94
CA GLN A 755 -0.24 -11.96 -19.97
C GLN A 755 1.05 -12.79 -19.98
N ALA A 756 1.61 -13.01 -21.17
CA ALA A 756 2.81 -13.83 -21.34
C ALA A 756 4.10 -13.10 -20.92
N SER A 757 4.12 -11.77 -21.07
CA SER A 757 5.22 -10.85 -20.78
C SER A 757 4.66 -9.49 -20.31
N PRO A 758 5.42 -8.67 -19.56
CA PRO A 758 5.07 -7.27 -19.29
C PRO A 758 4.84 -6.40 -20.53
N ASP A 759 5.38 -6.80 -21.69
CA ASP A 759 5.17 -6.13 -22.99
C ASP A 759 3.90 -6.59 -23.73
N ASP A 760 3.13 -7.52 -23.15
CA ASP A 760 1.90 -8.08 -23.71
C ASP A 760 0.66 -7.54 -22.96
N SER A 761 0.61 -6.23 -22.77
CA SER A 761 -0.40 -5.54 -21.97
C SER A 761 -1.83 -5.94 -22.31
N VAL A 762 -2.51 -6.50 -21.31
CA VAL A 762 -3.93 -6.86 -21.37
C VAL A 762 -4.74 -5.90 -20.51
N VAL A 763 -5.74 -5.29 -21.13
CA VAL A 763 -6.71 -4.39 -20.48
C VAL A 763 -7.88 -5.17 -19.89
N SER A 764 -8.33 -6.24 -20.54
CA SER A 764 -9.43 -7.09 -20.02
C SER A 764 -9.44 -8.50 -20.61
N TYR A 765 -10.14 -9.42 -19.92
CA TYR A 765 -10.35 -10.81 -20.33
C TYR A 765 -11.85 -11.13 -20.40
N ARG A 766 -12.25 -11.88 -21.42
CA ARG A 766 -13.61 -12.39 -21.60
C ARG A 766 -13.58 -13.89 -21.90
N TRP A 767 -14.34 -14.67 -21.14
CA TRP A 767 -14.46 -16.12 -21.28
C TRP A 767 -15.82 -16.50 -21.86
N THR A 768 -15.84 -17.50 -22.74
CA THR A 768 -17.05 -18.17 -23.23
C THR A 768 -16.87 -19.68 -23.03
N PHE A 769 -17.86 -20.36 -22.46
CA PHE A 769 -17.74 -21.76 -22.05
C PHE A 769 -18.39 -22.75 -23.03
N GLY A 770 -18.98 -22.26 -24.12
CA GLY A 770 -19.63 -23.10 -25.14
C GLY A 770 -20.97 -23.71 -24.71
N ASP A 771 -21.43 -23.45 -23.49
CA ASP A 771 -22.75 -23.81 -22.96
C ASP A 771 -23.73 -22.61 -22.88
N GLY A 772 -23.29 -21.45 -23.41
CA GLY A 772 -24.03 -20.18 -23.38
C GLY A 772 -23.61 -19.23 -22.25
N VAL A 773 -22.74 -19.65 -21.33
CA VAL A 773 -22.23 -18.79 -20.25
C VAL A 773 -21.01 -17.99 -20.71
N THR A 774 -20.95 -16.74 -20.25
CA THR A 774 -19.79 -15.85 -20.42
C THR A 774 -19.41 -15.21 -19.10
N LEU A 775 -18.10 -15.11 -18.82
CA LEU A 775 -17.56 -14.47 -17.62
C LEU A 775 -16.43 -13.50 -18.00
N GLN A 776 -16.07 -12.60 -17.10
CA GLN A 776 -14.99 -11.63 -17.29
C GLN A 776 -13.98 -11.72 -16.16
N GLY A 777 -12.72 -11.39 -16.45
CA GLY A 777 -11.63 -11.37 -15.50
C GLY A 777 -10.50 -12.37 -15.82
N PRO A 778 -9.30 -12.14 -15.28
CA PRO A 778 -8.14 -13.02 -15.49
C PRO A 778 -8.32 -14.40 -14.83
N GLU A 779 -9.17 -14.48 -13.80
CA GLU A 779 -9.55 -15.71 -13.12
C GLU A 779 -11.07 -15.78 -12.97
N VAL A 780 -11.67 -16.90 -13.33
CA VAL A 780 -13.13 -17.12 -13.25
C VAL A 780 -13.45 -18.54 -12.79
N SER A 781 -14.60 -18.74 -12.13
CA SER A 781 -15.09 -20.07 -11.76
C SER A 781 -16.37 -20.44 -12.52
N HIS A 782 -16.42 -21.65 -13.06
CA HIS A 782 -17.58 -22.16 -13.81
C HIS A 782 -17.81 -23.67 -13.57
N ALA A 783 -19.06 -24.12 -13.71
CA ALA A 783 -19.45 -25.52 -13.59
C ALA A 783 -20.42 -25.93 -14.70
N TYR A 784 -20.13 -27.04 -15.39
CA TYR A 784 -20.99 -27.57 -16.44
C TYR A 784 -22.12 -28.44 -15.86
N THR A 785 -23.36 -28.21 -16.30
CA THR A 785 -24.56 -28.89 -15.76
C THR A 785 -24.99 -30.12 -16.56
N ARG A 786 -24.37 -30.40 -17.71
CA ARG A 786 -24.63 -31.59 -18.52
C ARG A 786 -23.31 -32.22 -18.97
N PRO A 787 -23.25 -33.56 -19.14
CA PRO A 787 -22.13 -34.19 -19.81
C PRO A 787 -22.13 -33.78 -21.30
N GLY A 788 -20.94 -33.65 -21.87
CA GLY A 788 -20.77 -33.17 -23.23
C GLY A 788 -19.35 -32.72 -23.51
N LYS A 789 -19.08 -32.36 -24.76
CA LYS A 789 -17.85 -31.68 -25.14
C LYS A 789 -18.16 -30.21 -25.35
N TYR A 790 -17.44 -29.35 -24.64
CA TYR A 790 -17.63 -27.91 -24.72
C TYR A 790 -16.36 -27.27 -25.27
N LYS A 791 -16.53 -26.29 -26.17
CA LYS A 791 -15.44 -25.43 -26.63
C LYS A 791 -15.40 -24.20 -25.73
N LEU A 792 -14.32 -24.07 -24.98
CA LEU A 792 -14.04 -22.89 -24.18
C LEU A 792 -13.14 -21.95 -24.98
N THR A 793 -13.43 -20.66 -24.93
CA THR A 793 -12.62 -19.60 -25.57
C THR A 793 -12.41 -18.46 -24.59
N VAL A 794 -11.15 -18.05 -24.42
CA VAL A 794 -10.78 -16.82 -23.72
C VAL A 794 -10.28 -15.79 -24.73
N THR A 795 -10.86 -14.59 -24.70
CA THR A 795 -10.42 -13.43 -25.47
C THR A 795 -9.71 -12.47 -24.52
N ALA A 796 -8.42 -12.22 -24.74
CA ALA A 796 -7.68 -11.17 -24.06
C ALA A 796 -7.63 -9.92 -24.95
N ILE A 797 -8.05 -8.79 -24.40
CA ILE A 797 -8.13 -7.50 -25.09
C ILE A 797 -7.00 -6.62 -24.56
N GLY A 798 -6.08 -6.22 -25.43
CA GLY A 798 -4.99 -5.30 -25.14
C GLY A 798 -5.29 -3.88 -25.61
N LEU A 799 -4.23 -3.06 -25.67
CA LEU A 799 -4.28 -1.65 -26.02
C LEU A 799 -4.93 -1.41 -27.39
N GLY A 800 -5.74 -0.34 -27.48
CA GLY A 800 -6.43 0.02 -28.71
C GLY A 800 -7.42 -1.03 -29.24
N GLY A 801 -7.89 -1.93 -28.36
CA GLY A 801 -8.88 -2.96 -28.67
C GLY A 801 -8.34 -4.18 -29.43
N LEU A 802 -7.02 -4.30 -29.63
CA LEU A 802 -6.43 -5.48 -30.26
C LEU A 802 -6.59 -6.70 -29.35
N SER A 803 -6.98 -7.84 -29.89
CA SER A 803 -7.27 -9.03 -29.08
C SER A 803 -6.63 -10.31 -29.61
N THR A 804 -6.34 -11.21 -28.67
CA THR A 804 -5.91 -12.58 -28.94
C THR A 804 -6.92 -13.53 -28.31
N GLU A 805 -7.15 -14.66 -28.96
CA GLU A 805 -8.00 -15.72 -28.44
C GLU A 805 -7.20 -17.00 -28.25
N ASP A 806 -7.45 -17.70 -27.15
CA ASP A 806 -7.09 -19.10 -26.98
C ASP A 806 -8.37 -19.93 -26.85
N SER A 807 -8.36 -21.17 -27.36
CA SER A 807 -9.50 -22.06 -27.26
C SER A 807 -9.07 -23.50 -27.05
N PHE A 808 -9.73 -24.18 -26.12
CA PHE A 808 -9.54 -25.60 -25.87
C PHE A 808 -10.88 -26.32 -25.64
N GLN A 809 -10.86 -27.64 -25.79
CA GLN A 809 -12.03 -28.48 -25.52
C GLN A 809 -11.97 -29.07 -24.13
N ILE A 810 -13.11 -29.11 -23.45
CA ILE A 810 -13.28 -29.83 -22.19
C ILE A 810 -14.31 -30.95 -22.36
N SER A 811 -13.99 -32.15 -21.87
CA SER A 811 -14.88 -33.30 -21.83
C SER A 811 -15.53 -33.39 -20.45
N VAL A 812 -16.83 -33.12 -20.39
CA VAL A 812 -17.62 -33.19 -19.16
C VAL A 812 -18.30 -34.56 -19.10
N THR A 813 -18.08 -35.28 -18.00
CA THR A 813 -18.66 -36.61 -17.76
C THR A 813 -19.47 -36.65 -16.48
N GLY A 814 -20.23 -37.74 -16.28
CA GLY A 814 -21.09 -37.92 -15.12
C GLY A 814 -22.49 -37.33 -15.30
N SER A 815 -23.21 -37.23 -14.19
CA SER A 815 -24.59 -36.75 -14.16
C SER A 815 -24.87 -36.10 -12.81
N LEU A 816 -25.64 -35.01 -12.81
CA LEU A 816 -26.22 -34.48 -11.57
C LEU A 816 -27.38 -35.38 -11.17
N SER A 817 -27.24 -36.08 -10.05
CA SER A 817 -28.32 -36.92 -9.51
C SER A 817 -29.49 -36.04 -9.08
N THR A 818 -30.66 -36.28 -9.66
CA THR A 818 -31.93 -35.65 -9.24
C THR A 818 -32.63 -36.43 -8.12
N ARG A 819 -32.07 -37.57 -7.68
CA ARG A 819 -32.66 -38.42 -6.64
C ARG A 819 -32.32 -37.88 -5.26
N PHE A 820 -33.32 -37.81 -4.38
CA PHE A 820 -33.09 -37.54 -2.97
C PHE A 820 -32.52 -38.79 -2.28
N SER A 821 -31.23 -38.75 -1.94
CA SER A 821 -30.51 -39.80 -1.21
C SER A 821 -30.04 -39.27 0.14
N PRO A 822 -30.78 -39.48 1.25
CA PRO A 822 -30.41 -38.97 2.58
C PRO A 822 -29.02 -39.42 3.03
N THR A 823 -28.59 -40.62 2.61
CA THR A 823 -27.28 -41.20 2.94
C THR A 823 -26.11 -40.49 2.28
N GLU A 824 -26.33 -39.74 1.20
CA GLU A 824 -25.32 -38.93 0.53
C GLU A 824 -25.27 -37.49 1.07
N ARG A 825 -26.25 -37.09 1.89
CA ARG A 825 -26.28 -35.77 2.50
C ARG A 825 -25.33 -35.75 3.69
N ARG A 826 -24.40 -34.81 3.66
CA ARG A 826 -23.53 -34.50 4.80
C ARG A 826 -23.95 -33.16 5.37
N ARG A 827 -23.94 -33.04 6.69
CA ARG A 827 -24.04 -31.73 7.33
C ARG A 827 -22.84 -30.90 6.86
N TYR A 828 -23.10 -29.69 6.40
CA TYR A 828 -22.02 -28.74 6.15
C TYR A 828 -21.26 -28.53 7.46
N VAL A 829 -19.97 -28.81 7.43
CA VAL A 829 -19.02 -28.46 8.49
C VAL A 829 -18.05 -27.51 7.80
N PRO A 830 -17.95 -26.25 8.24
CA PRO A 830 -16.93 -25.33 7.72
C PRO A 830 -15.56 -26.01 7.79
N ALA A 831 -14.71 -25.80 6.79
CA ALA A 831 -13.32 -26.20 6.93
C ALA A 831 -12.73 -25.39 8.10
N ASN A 832 -12.18 -26.07 9.10
CA ASN A 832 -11.51 -25.44 10.24
C ASN A 832 -10.26 -24.67 9.81
#